data_AF-A0A3A6T5S3-F1
#
_entry.id   AF-A0A3A6T5S3-F1
#
_cell.length_a   1.000
_cell.length_b   1.000
_cell.length_c   1.000
_cell.angle_alpha   90.00
_cell.angle_beta   90.00
_cell.angle_gamma   90.00
#
_symmetry.space_group_name_H-M   'P 1'
#
loop_
_entity.id
_entity.type
_entity.pdbx_description
1 polymer ?
#
loop_
_entity_poly.entity_id
_entity_poly.type
_entity_poly.pdbx_seq_one_letter_code
_entity_poly.pdbx_strand_id
1 'polypeptide(L)'
;MKINGLLLLLTISGAIAIQGCGGSDDKTEPSSTTPPPPVVQQPKKPELSITGESTLTIPLNQLFTLEFNNTGDAVESCTISPQLPSDLKSQKIGGTCVVLGTPTQAFEATTYTVTGINDVGNSQVEFTMGANHPAPLLASLPAEPFELNDRQQFHLEILTLSDSGFITDCTISPALPSGIGLSMDNGVCSIAGMPTAGSPLTEYTVTATNSGGSDSVSFSIIVNEISQYTGDGPDPFAFDYVAVVSENDKPSTSPVSLRTEIADIDSTLYIQSSGFPNLISQVRTSNNQNFTEPSDIAQLFELFVDPSTGEVEVRLQKQLNFETDAAFYEIDLQLGDDEQTLLVRLYDLQKGTEAEPLTISSYSELVSFAQGHFVSEAIGFDEIQLGGHENSQQQNVDNLFVSLDRDIDATMSKDSLWSAIALHGTINGRHHVIQNLHVDTLGFVNNINNVQNGKIKNIGFDNVKMKSQFISMSKGRIDTLYISGIATPEHATNMRVAPIRAAQDAIRKVYTNIYFDIGHINSLNRLELGSIFSGIASFFFFESAYSNGAVNASIPSNFSTVSIGGLVGFPTFSYSERFRESLFLSAIDFQIQGTGDRLFVGGLAGKHIQYPDGDTTSNDYRWRFVTDRNAPEIIRHVGNYDRDGNNDGMADENTTDTGRDMSGAGISEVQLKQAATFTGKWIEADSHFDITNGEYPVLKGMPYPHTEGASWLTHEDPGIAHQRATYNDYLTKP
;
A
#
# COMPACT_ATOMS: atom_id res chain seq x y z
N MET A 1 -5.11 42.07 29.13
CA MET A 1 -6.06 43.17 29.43
C MET A 1 -7.25 42.55 30.14
N LYS A 2 -7.39 42.80 31.46
CA LYS A 2 -8.50 42.53 32.42
C LYS A 2 -9.31 41.20 32.31
N ILE A 3 -9.66 40.43 33.35
CA ILE A 3 -9.25 40.12 34.74
C ILE A 3 -10.35 39.16 35.25
N ASN A 4 -9.94 38.04 35.89
CA ASN A 4 -10.59 37.22 36.94
C ASN A 4 -12.01 36.62 36.70
N GLY A 5 -12.35 35.38 37.08
CA GLY A 5 -11.82 34.52 38.14
C GLY A 5 -12.58 34.69 39.46
N LEU A 6 -13.04 33.56 40.02
CA LEU A 6 -13.35 33.28 41.45
C LEU A 6 -14.83 33.07 41.89
N LEU A 7 -15.13 31.80 42.20
CA LEU A 7 -15.67 31.27 43.47
C LEU A 7 -16.04 32.29 44.57
N LEU A 8 -17.21 32.15 45.23
CA LEU A 8 -17.37 31.58 46.59
C LEU A 8 -18.81 31.70 47.16
N LEU A 9 -19.11 30.77 48.07
CA LEU A 9 -20.23 30.63 49.04
C LEU A 9 -20.80 31.89 49.70
N LEU A 10 -22.04 31.81 50.24
CA LEU A 10 -22.48 32.32 51.57
C LEU A 10 -23.89 31.77 51.91
N THR A 11 -24.07 30.84 52.85
CA THR A 11 -24.26 30.93 54.33
C THR A 11 -25.67 31.26 54.84
N ILE A 12 -26.11 30.38 55.76
CA ILE A 12 -27.20 30.50 56.74
C ILE A 12 -26.86 31.55 57.80
N SER A 13 -27.85 32.34 58.27
CA SER A 13 -27.92 32.87 59.64
C SER A 13 -29.31 33.43 59.96
N GLY A 14 -29.89 33.00 61.08
CA GLY A 14 -31.09 33.60 61.67
C GLY A 14 -30.75 34.61 62.77
N ALA A 15 -31.75 35.38 63.21
CA ALA A 15 -31.72 36.15 64.45
C ALA A 15 -33.13 36.41 64.99
N ILE A 16 -33.22 36.50 66.32
CA ILE A 16 -34.38 36.40 67.21
C ILE A 16 -34.58 37.71 68.00
N ALA A 17 -35.85 37.98 68.38
CA ALA A 17 -36.38 38.83 69.47
C ALA A 17 -36.23 40.37 69.36
N ILE A 18 -37.05 41.25 69.96
CA ILE A 18 -37.64 41.28 71.32
C ILE A 18 -38.96 42.13 71.36
N GLN A 19 -39.78 41.80 72.37
CA GLN A 19 -41.00 42.39 72.95
C GLN A 19 -41.27 43.91 72.92
N GLY A 20 -42.57 44.25 72.96
CA GLY A 20 -43.12 45.51 73.47
C GLY A 20 -44.58 45.35 73.92
N CYS A 21 -44.91 45.78 75.14
CA CYS A 21 -46.11 45.49 75.93
C CYS A 21 -47.01 46.75 76.08
N GLY A 22 -48.35 46.57 76.23
CA GLY A 22 -49.34 47.60 76.63
C GLY A 22 -50.66 47.44 75.85
N GLY A 23 -51.77 46.93 76.42
CA GLY A 23 -52.69 47.60 77.37
C GLY A 23 -53.67 48.51 76.59
N SER A 24 -55.00 48.45 76.64
CA SER A 24 -55.98 47.96 77.62
C SER A 24 -57.37 47.85 76.94
N ASP A 25 -58.21 46.97 77.47
CA ASP A 25 -59.68 47.08 77.62
C ASP A 25 -60.65 47.04 76.42
N ASP A 26 -61.21 45.83 76.25
CA ASP A 26 -62.62 45.50 76.58
C ASP A 26 -63.65 45.34 75.43
N LYS A 27 -64.31 44.17 75.50
CA LYS A 27 -65.52 43.66 74.82
C LYS A 27 -65.45 43.30 73.33
N THR A 28 -65.31 42.00 73.07
CA THR A 28 -66.36 41.11 72.49
C THR A 28 -65.76 39.71 72.21
N GLU A 29 -66.48 38.64 72.54
CA GLU A 29 -66.13 37.26 72.14
C GLU A 29 -66.13 37.13 70.61
N PRO A 30 -65.16 36.39 70.04
CA PRO A 30 -65.56 35.40 69.05
C PRO A 30 -64.83 34.04 69.18
N SER A 31 -65.65 32.99 69.11
CA SER A 31 -65.44 31.68 68.48
C SER A 31 -64.02 31.07 68.39
N SER A 32 -63.93 29.86 68.94
CA SER A 32 -62.84 28.89 68.77
C SER A 32 -62.36 28.71 67.32
N THR A 33 -61.06 28.89 67.08
CA THR A 33 -60.38 28.46 65.85
C THR A 33 -59.63 27.14 66.10
N THR A 34 -60.12 26.05 65.53
CA THR A 34 -59.32 24.84 65.29
C THR A 34 -58.27 25.12 64.21
N PRO A 35 -57.06 24.51 64.27
CA PRO A 35 -56.07 24.64 63.20
C PRO A 35 -56.62 24.00 61.91
N PRO A 36 -56.31 24.56 60.72
CA PRO A 36 -56.72 23.93 59.47
C PRO A 36 -56.04 22.55 59.36
N PRO A 37 -56.73 21.55 58.78
CA PRO A 37 -56.13 20.25 58.54
C PRO A 37 -54.87 20.41 57.66
N PRO A 38 -53.87 19.52 57.79
CA PRO A 38 -52.72 19.54 56.90
C PRO A 38 -53.23 19.51 55.46
N VAL A 39 -52.83 20.49 54.66
CA VAL A 39 -53.10 20.51 53.22
C VAL A 39 -52.33 19.33 52.64
N VAL A 40 -53.00 18.20 52.45
CA VAL A 40 -52.52 17.13 51.58
C VAL A 40 -52.44 17.79 50.19
N GLN A 41 -51.24 18.07 49.70
CA GLN A 41 -51.09 18.50 48.31
C GLN A 41 -51.73 17.41 47.46
N GLN A 42 -52.74 17.79 46.67
CA GLN A 42 -53.34 16.87 45.73
C GLN A 42 -52.24 16.41 44.77
N PRO A 43 -52.06 15.10 44.58
CA PRO A 43 -51.05 14.59 43.68
C PRO A 43 -51.35 15.15 42.28
N LYS A 44 -50.32 15.66 41.61
CA LYS A 44 -50.40 16.26 40.29
C LYS A 44 -49.97 15.24 39.24
N LYS A 45 -50.58 15.30 38.06
CA LYS A 45 -50.02 14.62 36.89
C LYS A 45 -48.63 15.21 36.57
N PRO A 46 -47.76 14.50 35.81
CA PRO A 46 -46.52 15.08 35.32
C PRO A 46 -46.82 16.30 34.44
N GLU A 47 -45.86 17.20 34.31
CA GLU A 47 -45.92 18.35 33.39
C GLU A 47 -44.60 18.44 32.64
N LEU A 48 -44.48 17.68 31.56
CA LEU A 48 -43.27 17.61 30.74
C LEU A 48 -43.18 18.80 29.79
N SER A 49 -41.96 19.32 29.63
CA SER A 49 -41.61 20.38 28.68
C SER A 49 -40.19 20.16 28.15
N ILE A 50 -39.91 20.67 26.96
CA ILE A 50 -38.55 20.71 26.41
C ILE A 50 -37.94 22.10 26.64
N THR A 51 -36.70 22.14 27.08
CA THR A 51 -35.93 23.40 27.21
C THR A 51 -34.94 23.48 26.07
N GLY A 52 -35.11 24.45 25.16
CA GLY A 52 -34.25 24.63 23.98
C GLY A 52 -34.99 24.39 22.66
N GLU A 53 -34.25 23.99 21.62
CA GLU A 53 -34.80 23.69 20.30
C GLU A 53 -35.63 22.41 20.32
N SER A 54 -36.81 22.45 19.71
CA SER A 54 -37.67 21.27 19.52
C SER A 54 -37.30 20.45 18.29
N THR A 55 -36.33 20.91 17.49
CA THR A 55 -35.82 20.20 16.31
C THR A 55 -34.33 19.98 16.51
N LEU A 56 -33.90 18.72 16.52
CA LEU A 56 -32.55 18.31 16.88
C LEU A 56 -31.91 17.53 15.72
N THR A 57 -30.68 17.90 15.35
CA THR A 57 -29.82 17.09 14.48
C THR A 57 -28.68 16.55 15.34
N ILE A 58 -28.66 15.24 15.54
CA ILE A 58 -27.65 14.59 16.38
C ILE A 58 -26.53 13.99 15.53
N PRO A 59 -25.25 14.21 15.89
CA PRO A 59 -24.15 13.56 15.21
C PRO A 59 -24.10 12.06 15.56
N LEU A 60 -23.82 11.23 14.56
CA LEU A 60 -23.58 9.79 14.78
C LEU A 60 -22.37 9.55 15.69
N ASN A 61 -22.37 8.40 16.36
CA ASN A 61 -21.30 7.89 17.23
C ASN A 61 -20.97 8.77 18.45
N GLN A 62 -21.80 9.77 18.76
CA GLN A 62 -21.69 10.56 19.98
C GLN A 62 -22.82 10.24 20.95
N LEU A 63 -22.52 10.26 22.25
CA LEU A 63 -23.53 10.06 23.28
C LEU A 63 -24.54 11.20 23.25
N PHE A 64 -25.79 10.88 22.94
CA PHE A 64 -26.91 11.79 22.99
C PHE A 64 -27.68 11.63 24.30
N THR A 65 -28.11 12.73 24.90
CA THR A 65 -29.00 12.76 26.06
C THR A 65 -29.90 13.98 25.99
N LEU A 66 -31.20 13.74 26.01
CA LEU A 66 -32.26 14.75 26.09
C LEU A 66 -33.11 14.47 27.32
N GLU A 67 -32.98 15.35 28.32
CA GLU A 67 -33.80 15.33 29.53
C GLU A 67 -34.99 16.27 29.37
N PHE A 68 -36.20 15.76 29.64
CA PHE A 68 -37.41 16.57 29.63
C PHE A 68 -37.58 17.25 30.99
N ASN A 69 -37.86 18.55 31.00
CA ASN A 69 -38.15 19.28 32.23
C ASN A 69 -39.55 18.90 32.75
N ASN A 70 -39.67 18.53 34.04
CA ASN A 70 -40.94 18.15 34.67
C ASN A 70 -41.28 19.10 35.83
N THR A 71 -42.37 19.88 35.71
CA THR A 71 -42.85 20.78 36.77
C THR A 71 -43.96 20.18 37.63
N GLY A 72 -44.44 18.99 37.28
CA GLY A 72 -45.44 18.22 38.03
C GLY A 72 -44.80 17.21 39.00
N ASP A 73 -45.60 16.25 39.47
CA ASP A 73 -45.06 15.16 40.28
C ASP A 73 -44.25 14.17 39.43
N ALA A 74 -43.44 13.34 40.08
CA ALA A 74 -42.51 12.42 39.42
C ALA A 74 -43.23 11.44 38.47
N VAL A 75 -42.62 11.19 37.31
CA VAL A 75 -43.09 10.13 36.39
C VAL A 75 -42.82 8.74 36.99
N GLU A 76 -43.73 7.81 36.74
CA GLU A 76 -43.57 6.39 37.06
C GLU A 76 -43.11 5.59 35.86
N SER A 77 -43.60 5.95 34.66
CA SER A 77 -43.17 5.36 33.40
C SER A 77 -43.09 6.40 32.27
N CYS A 78 -42.28 6.08 31.26
CA CYS A 78 -42.07 6.90 30.07
C CYS A 78 -42.29 6.04 28.83
N THR A 79 -43.08 6.54 27.88
CA THR A 79 -43.28 5.92 26.57
C THR A 79 -42.97 6.93 25.47
N ILE A 80 -42.60 6.43 24.29
CA ILE A 80 -42.31 7.26 23.12
C ILE A 80 -42.94 6.66 21.87
N SER A 81 -43.46 7.52 20.97
CA SER A 81 -44.03 7.12 19.69
C SER A 81 -43.65 8.14 18.60
N PRO A 82 -43.23 7.71 17.39
CA PRO A 82 -43.00 6.32 16.95
C PRO A 82 -41.83 5.65 17.69
N GLN A 83 -41.61 4.36 17.45
CA GLN A 83 -40.51 3.62 18.09
C GLN A 83 -39.17 4.27 17.70
N LEU A 84 -38.28 4.45 18.70
CA LEU A 84 -36.91 4.92 18.48
C LEU A 84 -36.07 3.87 17.73
N PRO A 85 -35.04 4.30 16.99
CA PRO A 85 -33.95 3.42 16.56
C PRO A 85 -33.39 2.60 17.73
N SER A 86 -32.91 1.37 17.47
CA SER A 86 -32.53 0.41 18.53
C SER A 86 -31.40 0.86 19.46
N ASP A 87 -30.60 1.82 19.01
CA ASP A 87 -29.48 2.43 19.73
C ASP A 87 -29.86 3.67 20.54
N LEU A 88 -31.14 4.08 20.47
CA LEU A 88 -31.75 5.12 21.29
C LEU A 88 -32.88 4.52 22.15
N LYS A 89 -33.02 5.02 23.38
CA LYS A 89 -34.09 4.60 24.29
C LYS A 89 -34.65 5.74 25.09
N SER A 90 -35.96 5.69 25.34
CA SER A 90 -36.62 6.50 26.35
C SER A 90 -36.70 5.72 27.66
N GLN A 91 -36.20 6.28 28.76
CA GLN A 91 -36.35 5.68 30.08
C GLN A 91 -36.61 6.73 31.16
N LYS A 92 -37.14 6.29 32.30
CA LYS A 92 -37.22 7.13 33.49
C LYS A 92 -35.84 7.28 34.11
N ILE A 93 -35.41 8.51 34.33
CA ILE A 93 -34.25 8.84 35.17
C ILE A 93 -34.70 9.89 36.17
N GLY A 94 -34.53 9.59 37.47
CA GLY A 94 -35.07 10.45 38.53
C GLY A 94 -36.60 10.59 38.45
N GLY A 95 -37.08 11.82 38.43
CA GLY A 95 -38.51 12.16 38.37
C GLY A 95 -39.04 12.50 36.97
N THR A 96 -38.25 12.29 35.91
CA THR A 96 -38.61 12.68 34.54
C THR A 96 -38.25 11.62 33.49
N CYS A 97 -38.64 11.87 32.24
CA CYS A 97 -38.28 11.08 31.08
C CYS A 97 -36.96 11.59 30.47
N VAL A 98 -36.12 10.66 30.02
CA VAL A 98 -34.88 10.96 29.32
C VAL A 98 -34.79 10.09 28.08
N VAL A 99 -34.46 10.70 26.94
CA VAL A 99 -34.07 10.00 25.72
C VAL A 99 -32.55 10.01 25.65
N LEU A 100 -31.93 8.84 25.53
CA LEU A 100 -30.48 8.71 25.50
C LEU A 100 -30.04 7.54 24.61
N GLY A 101 -28.79 7.59 24.19
CA GLY A 101 -28.15 6.52 23.43
C GLY A 101 -27.06 7.07 22.53
N THR A 102 -26.54 6.23 21.66
CA THR A 102 -25.49 6.60 20.71
C THR A 102 -25.95 6.15 19.32
N PRO A 103 -26.51 7.05 18.49
CA PRO A 103 -26.98 6.66 17.17
C PRO A 103 -25.81 6.23 16.29
N THR A 104 -25.92 5.04 15.71
CA THR A 104 -24.90 4.39 14.86
C THR A 104 -25.26 4.43 13.38
N GLN A 105 -26.53 4.73 13.06
CA GLN A 105 -27.03 4.88 11.70
C GLN A 105 -27.77 6.20 11.53
N ALA A 106 -27.57 6.84 10.37
CA ALA A 106 -28.28 8.06 10.01
C ALA A 106 -29.77 7.77 9.85
N PHE A 107 -30.61 8.73 10.24
CA PHE A 107 -32.05 8.67 10.02
C PHE A 107 -32.65 10.05 9.83
N GLU A 108 -33.67 10.10 8.98
CA GLU A 108 -34.40 11.32 8.65
C GLU A 108 -35.07 11.94 9.87
N ALA A 109 -35.15 13.26 9.87
CA ALA A 109 -35.78 14.04 10.93
C ALA A 109 -37.24 13.59 11.13
N THR A 110 -37.50 12.96 12.28
CA THR A 110 -38.80 12.36 12.64
C THR A 110 -39.34 13.02 13.90
N THR A 111 -40.64 13.32 13.92
CA THR A 111 -41.31 13.86 15.12
C THR A 111 -41.70 12.73 16.07
N TYR A 112 -41.23 12.82 17.31
CA TYR A 112 -41.50 11.90 18.41
C TYR A 112 -42.33 12.58 19.50
N THR A 113 -43.30 11.85 20.02
CA THR A 113 -44.10 12.24 21.19
C THR A 113 -43.65 11.41 22.40
N VAL A 114 -43.08 12.07 23.41
CA VAL A 114 -42.76 11.46 24.70
C VAL A 114 -43.92 11.65 25.67
N THR A 115 -44.36 10.56 26.28
CA THR A 115 -45.43 10.56 27.27
C THR A 115 -44.90 10.12 28.63
N GLY A 116 -44.97 10.99 29.63
CA GLY A 116 -44.70 10.68 31.03
C GLY A 116 -45.99 10.37 31.77
N ILE A 117 -46.02 9.29 32.56
CA ILE A 117 -47.24 8.77 33.21
C ILE A 117 -46.98 8.57 34.70
N ASN A 118 -47.93 8.97 35.55
CA ASN A 118 -48.03 8.57 36.96
C ASN A 118 -49.48 8.17 37.31
N ASP A 119 -49.72 7.79 38.56
CA ASP A 119 -51.05 7.37 39.06
C ASP A 119 -52.17 8.43 38.90
N VAL A 120 -51.84 9.70 38.67
CA VAL A 120 -52.81 10.81 38.51
C VAL A 120 -53.17 11.06 37.05
N GLY A 121 -52.24 10.83 36.13
CA GLY A 121 -52.45 11.09 34.71
C GLY A 121 -51.15 11.12 33.90
N ASN A 122 -51.21 11.70 32.70
CA ASN A 122 -50.08 11.78 31.78
C ASN A 122 -49.84 13.21 31.25
N SER A 123 -48.61 13.42 30.77
CA SER A 123 -48.20 14.60 30.01
C SER A 123 -47.45 14.17 28.76
N GLN A 124 -47.70 14.87 27.66
CA GLN A 124 -47.10 14.60 26.36
C GLN A 124 -46.31 15.82 25.89
N VAL A 125 -45.17 15.58 25.27
CA VAL A 125 -44.32 16.59 24.66
C VAL A 125 -43.78 16.06 23.33
N GLU A 126 -43.80 16.91 22.30
CA GLU A 126 -43.30 16.58 20.98
C GLU A 126 -41.93 17.23 20.72
N PHE A 127 -41.07 16.50 20.03
CA PHE A 127 -39.80 17.00 19.50
C PHE A 127 -39.48 16.27 18.20
N THR A 128 -38.77 16.94 17.29
CA THR A 128 -38.26 16.38 16.05
C THR A 128 -36.78 16.07 16.21
N MET A 129 -36.36 14.88 15.78
CA MET A 129 -34.97 14.46 15.84
C MET A 129 -34.59 13.67 14.59
N GLY A 130 -33.43 13.97 14.03
CA GLY A 130 -32.77 13.20 12.98
C GLY A 130 -31.29 13.04 13.29
N ALA A 131 -30.62 12.05 12.70
CA ALA A 131 -29.18 11.85 12.87
C ALA A 131 -28.44 11.90 11.54
N ASN A 132 -27.36 12.69 11.50
CA ASN A 132 -26.48 12.84 10.34
C ASN A 132 -25.05 12.48 10.70
N HIS A 133 -24.24 12.16 9.67
CA HIS A 133 -22.80 12.09 9.85
C HIS A 133 -22.26 13.48 10.23
N PRO A 134 -21.19 13.59 11.06
CA PRO A 134 -20.39 14.80 11.11
C PRO A 134 -19.87 15.15 9.70
N ALA A 135 -19.58 16.41 9.37
CA ALA A 135 -18.95 16.73 8.09
C ALA A 135 -17.54 16.09 8.00
N PRO A 136 -17.07 15.68 6.81
CA PRO A 136 -15.68 15.26 6.64
C PRO A 136 -14.73 16.42 6.98
N LEU A 137 -13.52 16.08 7.44
CA LEU A 137 -12.46 17.06 7.67
C LEU A 137 -11.17 16.48 7.12
N LEU A 138 -10.68 17.06 6.02
CA LEU A 138 -9.55 16.53 5.26
C LEU A 138 -8.21 16.99 5.85
N ALA A 139 -7.22 16.12 5.80
CA ALA A 139 -5.84 16.47 6.13
C ALA A 139 -5.24 17.35 5.01
N SER A 140 -4.33 18.25 5.39
CA SER A 140 -3.59 19.06 4.41
C SER A 140 -2.64 18.20 3.58
N LEU A 141 -2.58 18.45 2.28
CA LEU A 141 -1.64 17.82 1.35
C LEU A 141 -0.32 18.64 1.25
N PRO A 142 0.77 18.03 0.73
CA PRO A 142 2.01 18.75 0.46
C PRO A 142 1.79 19.98 -0.44
N ALA A 143 2.52 21.06 -0.15
CA ALA A 143 2.46 22.29 -0.94
C ALA A 143 3.30 22.20 -2.22
N GLU A 144 4.33 21.34 -2.24
CA GLU A 144 5.14 21.09 -3.42
C GLU A 144 4.36 20.25 -4.46
N PRO A 145 4.57 20.48 -5.76
CA PRO A 145 3.90 19.72 -6.79
C PRO A 145 4.38 18.27 -6.82
N PHE A 146 3.45 17.36 -7.11
CA PHE A 146 3.81 16.00 -7.49
C PHE A 146 4.38 16.02 -8.90
N GLU A 147 5.69 15.78 -9.00
CA GLU A 147 6.39 15.63 -10.26
C GLU A 147 6.33 14.17 -10.71
N LEU A 148 5.57 13.92 -11.79
CA LEU A 148 5.39 12.60 -12.39
C LEU A 148 6.01 12.61 -13.78
N ASN A 149 6.48 11.46 -14.23
CA ASN A 149 6.67 11.19 -15.65
C ASN A 149 5.41 10.49 -16.19
N ASP A 150 5.12 10.62 -17.49
CA ASP A 150 4.12 9.77 -18.12
C ASP A 150 4.54 8.29 -17.94
N ARG A 151 3.59 7.36 -17.90
CA ARG A 151 3.82 5.94 -17.61
C ARG A 151 4.36 5.65 -16.19
N GLN A 152 4.51 6.65 -15.32
CA GLN A 152 4.85 6.42 -13.91
C GLN A 152 3.57 6.15 -13.11
N GLN A 153 3.53 5.04 -12.36
CA GLN A 153 2.43 4.79 -11.44
C GLN A 153 2.35 5.89 -10.38
N PHE A 154 1.16 6.45 -10.21
CA PHE A 154 0.84 7.48 -9.22
C PHE A 154 -0.28 7.03 -8.31
N HIS A 155 -0.17 7.37 -7.02
CA HIS A 155 -1.20 7.15 -6.02
C HIS A 155 -1.13 8.25 -4.96
N LEU A 156 -2.30 8.77 -4.58
CA LEU A 156 -2.48 9.80 -3.57
C LEU A 156 -3.81 9.56 -2.84
N GLU A 157 -3.75 9.29 -1.54
CA GLU A 157 -4.93 9.22 -0.69
C GLU A 157 -5.27 10.55 -0.04
N ILE A 158 -6.57 10.80 0.11
CA ILE A 158 -7.12 11.99 0.76
C ILE A 158 -7.57 11.59 2.16
N LEU A 159 -6.69 11.79 3.12
CA LEU A 159 -6.90 11.38 4.52
C LEU A 159 -7.87 12.33 5.24
N THR A 160 -8.53 11.80 6.26
CA THR A 160 -9.41 12.56 7.15
C THR A 160 -8.79 12.69 8.56
N LEU A 161 -9.15 13.75 9.29
CA LEU A 161 -8.69 13.94 10.68
C LEU A 161 -9.46 13.06 11.66
N SER A 162 -8.87 12.78 12.82
CA SER A 162 -9.53 12.04 13.91
C SER A 162 -10.86 12.71 14.31
N ASP A 163 -11.89 11.90 14.58
CA ASP A 163 -13.26 12.34 14.91
C ASP A 163 -14.03 13.07 13.78
N SER A 164 -13.55 12.97 12.53
CA SER A 164 -14.25 13.52 11.36
C SER A 164 -15.36 12.60 10.82
N GLY A 165 -16.18 13.15 9.92
CA GLY A 165 -17.22 12.41 9.21
C GLY A 165 -16.70 11.44 8.15
N PHE A 166 -17.27 10.24 8.12
CA PHE A 166 -17.06 9.28 7.03
C PHE A 166 -17.46 9.86 5.67
N ILE A 167 -16.65 9.67 4.64
CA ILE A 167 -16.90 10.21 3.30
C ILE A 167 -17.88 9.30 2.56
N THR A 168 -18.89 9.87 1.90
CA THR A 168 -19.85 9.10 1.07
C THR A 168 -19.83 9.50 -0.41
N ASP A 169 -19.21 10.63 -0.76
CA ASP A 169 -18.96 11.04 -2.14
C ASP A 169 -17.64 11.83 -2.28
N CYS A 170 -16.97 11.67 -3.43
CA CYS A 170 -15.70 12.35 -3.74
C CYS A 170 -15.75 12.92 -5.15
N THR A 171 -15.37 14.19 -5.31
CA THR A 171 -15.25 14.84 -6.62
C THR A 171 -13.93 15.57 -6.74
N ILE A 172 -13.46 15.78 -7.97
CA ILE A 172 -12.22 16.51 -8.25
C ILE A 172 -12.40 17.51 -9.39
N SER A 173 -11.74 18.65 -9.29
CA SER A 173 -11.71 19.68 -10.35
C SER A 173 -10.35 20.38 -10.40
N PRO A 174 -9.75 20.60 -11.59
CA PRO A 174 -10.21 20.18 -12.92
C PRO A 174 -10.10 18.66 -13.13
N ALA A 175 -10.42 18.18 -14.34
CA ALA A 175 -10.27 16.75 -14.68
C ALA A 175 -8.79 16.34 -14.64
N LEU A 176 -8.51 15.17 -14.04
CA LEU A 176 -7.17 14.61 -13.92
C LEU A 176 -6.54 14.29 -15.29
N PRO A 177 -5.19 14.20 -15.37
CA PRO A 177 -4.51 13.75 -16.58
C PRO A 177 -5.03 12.37 -17.02
N SER A 178 -5.02 12.12 -18.34
CA SER A 178 -5.49 10.83 -18.87
C SER A 178 -4.71 9.67 -18.26
N GLY A 179 -5.41 8.64 -17.77
CA GLY A 179 -4.81 7.50 -17.09
C GLY A 179 -4.70 7.64 -15.57
N ILE A 180 -4.96 8.83 -15.00
CA ILE A 180 -5.13 9.04 -13.56
C ILE A 180 -6.63 9.26 -13.27
N GLY A 181 -7.16 8.54 -12.29
CA GLY A 181 -8.57 8.58 -11.90
C GLY A 181 -8.76 8.91 -10.43
N LEU A 182 -9.94 9.44 -10.10
CA LEU A 182 -10.45 9.53 -8.73
C LEU A 182 -11.33 8.31 -8.48
N SER A 183 -11.06 7.59 -7.40
CA SER A 183 -11.91 6.52 -6.88
C SER A 183 -12.24 6.80 -5.42
N MET A 184 -13.28 6.14 -4.91
CA MET A 184 -13.54 6.08 -3.49
C MET A 184 -13.77 4.63 -3.10
N ASP A 185 -13.11 4.24 -2.02
CA ASP A 185 -13.23 2.92 -1.43
C ASP A 185 -13.29 3.09 0.09
N ASN A 186 -14.24 2.41 0.74
CA ASN A 186 -14.44 2.42 2.19
C ASN A 186 -14.38 3.81 2.86
N GLY A 187 -14.94 4.83 2.20
CA GLY A 187 -15.00 6.20 2.71
C GLY A 187 -13.69 6.97 2.69
N VAL A 188 -12.74 6.54 1.86
CA VAL A 188 -11.49 7.24 1.56
C VAL A 188 -11.49 7.58 0.07
N CYS A 189 -11.23 8.85 -0.26
CA CYS A 189 -11.00 9.25 -1.65
C CYS A 189 -9.54 8.93 -2.03
N SER A 190 -9.33 8.32 -3.18
CA SER A 190 -8.01 8.00 -3.72
C SER A 190 -7.87 8.52 -5.15
N ILE A 191 -6.74 9.12 -5.46
CA ILE A 191 -6.33 9.47 -6.81
C ILE A 191 -5.24 8.50 -7.21
N ALA A 192 -5.47 7.71 -8.25
CA ALA A 192 -4.52 6.68 -8.65
C ALA A 192 -4.54 6.46 -10.16
N GLY A 193 -3.45 5.91 -10.66
CA GLY A 193 -3.34 5.47 -12.03
C GLY A 193 -1.98 5.78 -12.62
N MET A 194 -1.88 5.65 -13.93
CA MET A 194 -0.66 5.84 -14.68
C MET A 194 -0.95 6.85 -15.79
N PRO A 195 -0.38 8.07 -15.74
CA PRO A 195 -0.64 9.07 -16.77
C PRO A 195 -0.14 8.56 -18.12
N THR A 196 -0.93 8.73 -19.18
CA THR A 196 -0.57 8.23 -20.53
C THR A 196 0.07 9.29 -21.43
N ALA A 197 0.18 10.53 -20.95
CA ALA A 197 0.76 11.65 -21.66
C ALA A 197 1.17 12.76 -20.67
N GLY A 198 2.10 13.62 -21.10
CA GLY A 198 2.50 14.81 -20.34
C GLY A 198 1.33 15.79 -20.13
N SER A 199 1.39 16.55 -19.04
CA SER A 199 0.44 17.62 -18.72
C SER A 199 1.11 18.74 -17.93
N PRO A 200 0.74 20.01 -18.17
CA PRO A 200 1.35 21.13 -17.47
C PRO A 200 1.01 21.10 -15.97
N LEU A 201 1.84 21.76 -15.16
CA LEU A 201 1.58 21.98 -13.74
C LEU A 201 0.17 22.52 -13.54
N THR A 202 -0.68 21.71 -12.90
CA THR A 202 -2.11 22.01 -12.70
C THR A 202 -2.47 21.80 -11.24
N GLU A 203 -3.18 22.77 -10.65
CA GLU A 203 -3.75 22.66 -9.30
C GLU A 203 -5.11 21.96 -9.37
N TYR A 204 -5.26 20.91 -8.57
CA TYR A 204 -6.48 20.12 -8.42
C TYR A 204 -7.06 20.33 -7.03
N THR A 205 -8.39 20.37 -6.96
CA THR A 205 -9.15 20.43 -5.71
C THR A 205 -10.04 19.20 -5.61
N VAL A 206 -9.79 18.38 -4.58
CA VAL A 206 -10.69 17.28 -4.21
C VAL A 206 -11.69 17.79 -3.20
N THR A 207 -12.95 17.40 -3.36
CA THR A 207 -14.04 17.66 -2.42
C THR A 207 -14.64 16.34 -1.96
N ALA A 208 -14.57 16.11 -0.65
CA ALA A 208 -15.19 14.97 0.02
C ALA A 208 -16.52 15.40 0.66
N THR A 209 -17.58 14.61 0.50
CA THR A 209 -18.94 14.98 0.93
C THR A 209 -19.61 13.83 1.70
N ASN A 210 -20.46 14.19 2.66
CA ASN A 210 -21.46 13.31 3.26
C ASN A 210 -22.74 14.08 3.65
N SER A 211 -23.67 13.44 4.34
CA SER A 211 -24.94 14.07 4.77
C SER A 211 -24.79 15.21 5.78
N GLY A 212 -23.62 15.32 6.43
CA GLY A 212 -23.25 16.39 7.36
C GLY A 212 -22.62 17.61 6.71
N GLY A 213 -22.14 17.49 5.46
CA GLY A 213 -21.47 18.57 4.74
C GLY A 213 -20.33 18.07 3.85
N SER A 214 -19.44 18.99 3.46
CA SER A 214 -18.28 18.69 2.62
C SER A 214 -17.05 19.46 3.09
N ASP A 215 -15.87 18.94 2.76
CA ASP A 215 -14.60 19.63 2.91
C ASP A 215 -13.72 19.39 1.68
N SER A 216 -12.76 20.29 1.44
CA SER A 216 -11.95 20.28 0.22
C SER A 216 -10.47 20.52 0.52
N VAL A 217 -9.60 19.87 -0.25
CA VAL A 217 -8.14 20.08 -0.20
C VAL A 217 -7.59 20.21 -1.61
N SER A 218 -6.54 21.02 -1.76
CA SER A 218 -5.88 21.28 -3.05
C SER A 218 -4.45 20.76 -3.05
N PHE A 219 -3.98 20.37 -4.24
CA PHE A 219 -2.62 19.91 -4.51
C PHE A 219 -2.30 20.12 -5.99
N SER A 220 -1.04 20.05 -6.39
CA SER A 220 -0.64 20.24 -7.78
C SER A 220 0.04 19.01 -8.36
N ILE A 221 -0.23 18.69 -9.62
CA ILE A 221 0.48 17.65 -10.39
C ILE A 221 1.12 18.31 -11.62
N ILE A 222 2.35 17.94 -11.93
CA ILE A 222 2.95 18.09 -13.25
C ILE A 222 3.28 16.69 -13.79
N VAL A 223 2.97 16.43 -15.07
CA VAL A 223 3.36 15.19 -15.74
C VAL A 223 4.32 15.54 -16.87
N ASN A 224 5.58 15.13 -16.73
CA ASN A 224 6.61 15.26 -17.76
C ASN A 224 6.43 14.12 -18.78
N GLU A 225 6.53 14.43 -20.06
CA GLU A 225 6.51 13.43 -21.11
C GLU A 225 7.90 12.79 -21.24
N ILE A 226 7.98 11.46 -21.18
CA ILE A 226 9.22 10.72 -21.42
C ILE A 226 9.54 10.77 -22.90
N SER A 227 10.78 11.14 -23.21
CA SER A 227 11.31 11.13 -24.56
C SER A 227 11.63 9.68 -24.96
N GLN A 228 10.87 9.10 -25.88
CA GLN A 228 11.21 7.79 -26.45
C GLN A 228 11.85 7.97 -27.82
N TYR A 229 13.12 7.59 -27.96
CA TYR A 229 13.82 7.59 -29.22
C TYR A 229 14.29 6.17 -29.59
N THR A 230 13.58 5.53 -30.53
CA THR A 230 13.85 4.15 -30.95
C THR A 230 14.49 4.06 -32.34
N GLY A 231 15.03 5.16 -32.88
CA GLY A 231 15.68 5.20 -34.19
C GLY A 231 17.21 5.04 -34.11
N ASP A 232 17.85 4.82 -35.26
CA ASP A 232 19.33 4.69 -35.34
C ASP A 232 20.09 6.03 -35.16
N GLY A 233 19.38 7.14 -35.01
CA GLY A 233 19.91 8.49 -35.07
C GLY A 233 20.00 9.06 -36.49
N PRO A 234 20.30 10.37 -36.60
CA PRO A 234 20.81 10.94 -37.84
C PRO A 234 22.15 10.30 -38.22
N ASP A 235 22.39 10.09 -39.51
CA ASP A 235 23.70 9.64 -40.00
C ASP A 235 24.76 10.70 -39.63
N PRO A 236 25.77 10.38 -38.78
CA PRO A 236 26.78 11.34 -38.37
C PRO A 236 27.59 11.91 -39.55
N PHE A 237 27.68 11.18 -40.67
CA PHE A 237 28.38 11.65 -41.87
C PHE A 237 27.61 12.74 -42.64
N ALA A 238 26.37 13.03 -42.26
CA ALA A 238 25.57 14.11 -42.84
C ALA A 238 25.86 15.49 -42.21
N PHE A 239 26.68 15.55 -41.16
CA PHE A 239 27.01 16.77 -40.42
C PHE A 239 28.48 17.12 -40.59
N ASP A 240 28.79 18.42 -40.52
CA ASP A 240 30.18 18.90 -40.59
C ASP A 240 30.97 18.52 -39.33
N TYR A 241 30.29 18.54 -38.17
CA TYR A 241 30.86 18.15 -36.88
C TYR A 241 29.93 17.23 -36.11
N VAL A 242 30.55 16.41 -35.27
CA VAL A 242 29.85 15.54 -34.32
C VAL A 242 30.47 15.77 -32.94
N ALA A 243 29.62 15.99 -31.96
CA ALA A 243 29.99 16.08 -30.57
C ALA A 243 29.19 15.12 -29.71
N VAL A 244 29.70 14.88 -28.51
CA VAL A 244 29.10 13.98 -27.54
C VAL A 244 28.94 14.66 -26.18
N VAL A 245 27.88 14.25 -25.47
CA VAL A 245 27.57 14.64 -24.10
C VAL A 245 27.24 13.38 -23.32
N SER A 246 27.86 13.21 -22.16
CA SER A 246 27.51 12.15 -21.20
C SER A 246 26.58 12.70 -20.13
N GLU A 247 25.81 11.84 -19.47
CA GLU A 247 24.94 12.26 -18.35
C GLU A 247 25.71 12.94 -17.20
N ASN A 248 27.01 12.65 -17.08
CA ASN A 248 27.90 13.24 -16.09
C ASN A 248 28.35 14.68 -16.44
N ASP A 249 28.09 15.14 -17.66
CA ASP A 249 28.40 16.49 -18.12
C ASP A 249 27.33 17.49 -17.64
N LYS A 250 27.37 17.83 -16.35
CA LYS A 250 26.37 18.69 -15.69
C LYS A 250 26.87 20.14 -15.58
N PRO A 251 26.22 21.13 -16.22
CA PRO A 251 26.53 22.55 -16.00
C PRO A 251 26.06 22.96 -14.60
N SER A 252 26.95 22.89 -13.61
CA SER A 252 26.62 23.20 -12.20
C SER A 252 26.79 24.69 -11.85
N THR A 253 27.73 25.37 -12.50
CA THR A 253 28.07 26.79 -12.25
C THR A 253 28.65 27.50 -13.47
N SER A 254 29.02 26.75 -14.51
CA SER A 254 29.55 27.22 -15.78
C SER A 254 29.08 26.31 -16.91
N PRO A 255 29.03 26.81 -18.16
CA PRO A 255 28.66 26.01 -19.32
C PRO A 255 29.70 24.94 -19.59
N VAL A 256 29.28 23.77 -20.09
CA VAL A 256 30.16 22.63 -20.36
C VAL A 256 30.53 22.60 -21.84
N SER A 257 31.82 22.60 -22.17
CA SER A 257 32.26 22.46 -23.56
C SER A 257 31.93 21.07 -24.12
N LEU A 258 31.42 21.04 -25.35
CA LEU A 258 31.09 19.78 -26.01
C LEU A 258 32.36 19.02 -26.41
N ARG A 259 32.30 17.68 -26.33
CA ARG A 259 33.45 16.82 -26.58
C ARG A 259 33.42 16.14 -27.94
N THR A 260 34.58 15.82 -28.52
CA THR A 260 34.67 15.00 -29.73
C THR A 260 34.68 13.51 -29.43
N GLU A 261 35.15 13.10 -28.25
CA GLU A 261 35.20 11.71 -27.82
C GLU A 261 34.59 11.52 -26.43
N ILE A 262 33.83 10.43 -26.28
CA ILE A 262 33.09 10.18 -25.03
C ILE A 262 34.03 9.75 -23.88
N ALA A 263 35.12 9.06 -24.22
CA ALA A 263 36.07 8.51 -23.25
C ALA A 263 37.20 9.47 -22.86
N ASP A 264 37.37 10.59 -23.58
CA ASP A 264 38.42 11.58 -23.32
C ASP A 264 37.79 12.89 -22.82
N ILE A 265 37.84 13.12 -21.51
CA ILE A 265 37.24 14.29 -20.86
C ILE A 265 37.87 15.63 -21.31
N ASP A 266 39.11 15.59 -21.84
CA ASP A 266 39.83 16.78 -22.28
C ASP A 266 39.59 17.09 -23.78
N SER A 267 38.84 16.23 -24.49
CA SER A 267 38.61 16.31 -25.95
C SER A 267 37.58 17.38 -26.35
N THR A 268 37.88 18.66 -26.14
CA THR A 268 36.96 19.76 -26.53
C THR A 268 36.84 19.92 -28.05
N LEU A 269 35.61 20.07 -28.56
CA LEU A 269 35.36 20.42 -29.96
C LEU A 269 35.62 21.92 -30.19
N TYR A 270 36.58 22.23 -31.06
CA TYR A 270 36.87 23.58 -31.53
C TYR A 270 36.53 23.73 -33.02
N ILE A 271 35.80 24.79 -33.36
CA ILE A 271 35.36 25.09 -34.73
C ILE A 271 35.99 26.39 -35.19
N GLN A 272 36.50 26.43 -36.43
CA GLN A 272 37.08 27.64 -37.02
C GLN A 272 35.98 28.52 -37.63
N SER A 273 36.07 29.84 -37.42
CA SER A 273 35.15 30.82 -38.01
C SER A 273 35.82 31.64 -39.12
N SER A 274 35.08 31.97 -40.18
CA SER A 274 35.56 32.85 -41.25
C SER A 274 35.33 34.34 -40.98
N GLY A 275 34.66 34.71 -39.87
CA GLY A 275 34.41 36.10 -39.53
C GLY A 275 33.27 36.31 -38.53
N PHE A 276 32.52 37.39 -38.69
CA PHE A 276 31.32 37.69 -37.90
C PHE A 276 30.12 37.91 -38.84
N PRO A 277 28.88 37.56 -38.42
CA PRO A 277 28.50 37.14 -37.07
C PRO A 277 28.77 35.64 -36.78
N ASN A 278 28.96 35.31 -35.50
CA ASN A 278 28.98 33.93 -35.01
C ASN A 278 27.74 33.71 -34.15
N LEU A 279 26.83 32.85 -34.58
CA LEU A 279 25.60 32.53 -33.84
C LEU A 279 25.10 31.13 -34.14
N ILE A 280 24.33 30.58 -33.21
CA ILE A 280 23.52 29.38 -33.42
C ILE A 280 22.20 29.83 -34.05
N SER A 281 21.93 29.43 -35.28
CA SER A 281 20.77 29.89 -36.04
C SER A 281 19.54 29.00 -35.82
N GLN A 282 19.77 27.71 -35.54
CA GLN A 282 18.71 26.75 -35.30
C GLN A 282 19.20 25.59 -34.41
N VAL A 283 18.31 25.08 -33.58
CA VAL A 283 18.49 23.80 -32.87
C VAL A 283 17.26 22.92 -33.11
N ARG A 284 17.46 21.73 -33.68
CA ARG A 284 16.43 20.70 -33.87
C ARG A 284 16.70 19.52 -32.93
N THR A 285 15.65 18.97 -32.32
CA THR A 285 15.78 17.87 -31.35
C THR A 285 15.29 16.53 -31.91
N SER A 286 15.66 15.43 -31.26
CA SER A 286 15.15 14.08 -31.60
C SER A 286 13.62 13.97 -31.63
N ASN A 287 12.93 14.84 -30.89
CA ASN A 287 11.47 14.87 -30.78
C ASN A 287 10.84 15.85 -31.78
N ASN A 288 11.59 16.25 -32.82
CA ASN A 288 11.20 17.20 -33.86
C ASN A 288 10.84 18.61 -33.36
N GLN A 289 11.30 19.00 -32.16
CA GLN A 289 11.20 20.40 -31.74
C GLN A 289 12.24 21.23 -32.50
N ASN A 290 11.87 22.46 -32.85
CA ASN A 290 12.72 23.36 -33.62
C ASN A 290 12.81 24.74 -32.93
N PHE A 291 14.00 25.12 -32.48
CA PHE A 291 14.28 26.38 -31.81
C PHE A 291 15.02 27.31 -32.77
N THR A 292 14.45 28.49 -33.01
CA THR A 292 15.05 29.55 -33.84
C THR A 292 15.18 30.90 -33.12
N GLU A 293 14.52 31.05 -31.97
CA GLU A 293 14.59 32.27 -31.16
C GLU A 293 15.86 32.27 -30.30
N PRO A 294 16.69 33.33 -30.34
CA PRO A 294 17.96 33.36 -29.61
C PRO A 294 17.84 33.14 -28.10
N SER A 295 16.74 33.59 -27.47
CA SER A 295 16.50 33.41 -26.03
C SER A 295 16.23 31.96 -25.64
N ASP A 296 15.64 31.17 -26.54
CA ASP A 296 15.32 29.77 -26.28
C ASP A 296 16.54 28.90 -26.54
N ILE A 297 17.29 29.20 -27.62
CA ILE A 297 18.58 28.57 -27.92
C ILE A 297 19.57 28.79 -26.77
N ALA A 298 19.65 30.01 -26.22
CA ALA A 298 20.55 30.35 -25.11
C ALA A 298 20.25 29.60 -23.79
N GLN A 299 19.05 29.04 -23.64
CA GLN A 299 18.74 28.15 -22.50
C GLN A 299 19.36 26.77 -22.67
N LEU A 300 19.65 26.35 -23.90
CA LEU A 300 20.22 25.03 -24.21
C LEU A 300 21.73 25.12 -24.44
N PHE A 301 22.16 26.01 -25.32
CA PHE A 301 23.55 26.12 -25.79
C PHE A 301 24.01 27.58 -25.85
N GLU A 302 25.30 27.79 -25.58
CA GLU A 302 26.00 29.05 -25.79
C GLU A 302 27.14 28.85 -26.79
N LEU A 303 27.41 29.88 -27.58
CA LEU A 303 28.57 29.94 -28.46
C LEU A 303 29.62 30.85 -27.81
N PHE A 304 30.76 30.25 -27.43
CA PHE A 304 31.92 30.95 -26.90
C PHE A 304 32.97 31.11 -28.01
N VAL A 305 33.60 32.29 -28.10
CA VAL A 305 34.69 32.54 -29.04
C VAL A 305 35.94 32.89 -28.25
N ASP A 306 37.00 32.12 -28.42
CA ASP A 306 38.29 32.44 -27.81
C ASP A 306 38.85 33.71 -28.47
N PRO A 307 39.07 34.80 -27.71
CA PRO A 307 39.50 36.08 -28.27
C PRO A 307 40.95 36.08 -28.77
N SER A 308 41.74 35.07 -28.41
CA SER A 308 43.14 34.92 -28.78
C SER A 308 43.35 34.04 -30.01
N THR A 309 42.55 32.99 -30.18
CA THR A 309 42.66 32.05 -31.31
C THR A 309 41.59 32.27 -32.38
N GLY A 310 40.44 32.84 -32.02
CA GLY A 310 39.26 32.95 -32.89
C GLY A 310 38.48 31.63 -33.01
N GLU A 311 38.85 30.61 -32.25
CA GLU A 311 38.14 29.33 -32.20
C GLU A 311 36.79 29.48 -31.51
N VAL A 312 35.80 28.76 -32.05
CA VAL A 312 34.43 28.74 -31.59
C VAL A 312 34.19 27.43 -30.84
N GLU A 313 33.63 27.55 -29.65
CA GLU A 313 33.13 26.45 -28.84
C GLU A 313 31.62 26.56 -28.71
N VAL A 314 30.91 25.46 -28.96
CA VAL A 314 29.53 25.31 -28.51
C VAL A 314 29.57 24.70 -27.11
N ARG A 315 28.86 25.31 -26.16
CA ARG A 315 28.82 24.88 -24.76
C ARG A 315 27.39 24.60 -24.31
N LEU A 316 27.20 23.51 -23.59
CA LEU A 316 25.93 23.13 -22.98
C LEU A 316 25.65 24.01 -21.74
N GLN A 317 24.47 24.63 -21.71
CA GLN A 317 23.99 25.49 -20.62
C GLN A 317 22.99 24.78 -19.70
N LYS A 318 22.19 23.86 -20.27
CA LYS A 318 21.15 23.14 -19.55
C LYS A 318 21.70 21.85 -18.94
N GLN A 319 21.37 21.60 -17.67
CA GLN A 319 21.48 20.26 -17.12
C GLN A 319 20.45 19.38 -17.79
N LEU A 320 20.93 18.43 -18.59
CA LEU A 320 20.09 17.51 -19.34
C LEU A 320 19.57 16.39 -18.42
N ASN A 321 18.28 16.09 -18.52
CA ASN A 321 17.68 14.90 -17.96
C ASN A 321 17.51 13.88 -19.09
N PHE A 322 18.31 12.82 -19.02
CA PHE A 322 18.49 11.85 -20.10
C PHE A 322 17.24 10.97 -20.33
N GLU A 323 16.26 11.01 -19.43
CA GLU A 323 14.96 10.34 -19.56
C GLU A 323 13.89 11.21 -20.26
N THR A 324 13.96 12.53 -20.11
CA THR A 324 12.90 13.45 -20.56
C THR A 324 13.35 14.41 -21.66
N ASP A 325 14.66 14.65 -21.77
CA ASP A 325 15.22 15.49 -22.83
C ASP A 325 15.47 14.69 -24.11
N ALA A 326 15.77 15.42 -25.19
CA ALA A 326 15.99 14.84 -26.50
C ALA A 326 17.28 14.00 -26.54
N ALA A 327 17.23 12.86 -27.24
CA ALA A 327 18.35 11.92 -27.39
C ALA A 327 19.52 12.49 -28.21
N PHE A 328 19.26 13.47 -29.09
CA PHE A 328 20.27 14.22 -29.81
C PHE A 328 19.76 15.63 -30.17
N TYR A 329 20.71 16.50 -30.51
CA TYR A 329 20.47 17.86 -30.99
C TYR A 329 21.21 18.07 -32.31
N GLU A 330 20.50 18.53 -33.33
CA GLU A 330 21.06 19.00 -34.59
C GLU A 330 21.14 20.53 -34.52
N ILE A 331 22.32 21.10 -34.69
CA ILE A 331 22.60 22.52 -34.49
C ILE A 331 23.12 23.11 -35.80
N ASP A 332 22.43 24.14 -36.29
CA ASP A 332 22.89 24.92 -37.44
C ASP A 332 23.64 26.16 -36.92
N LEU A 333 24.85 26.38 -37.43
CA LEU A 333 25.78 27.43 -37.03
C LEU A 333 26.00 28.39 -38.19
N GLN A 334 25.90 29.70 -37.93
CA GLN A 334 26.40 30.74 -38.81
C GLN A 334 27.74 31.23 -38.26
N LEU A 335 28.83 31.00 -38.99
CA LEU A 335 30.19 31.33 -38.56
C LEU A 335 30.87 32.25 -39.58
N GLY A 336 30.59 33.55 -39.49
CA GLY A 336 31.00 34.50 -40.52
C GLY A 336 30.10 34.40 -41.75
N ASP A 337 30.67 34.11 -42.91
CA ASP A 337 29.94 33.91 -44.17
C ASP A 337 29.55 32.44 -44.41
N ASP A 338 30.04 31.51 -43.58
CA ASP A 338 29.82 30.07 -43.72
C ASP A 338 28.66 29.57 -42.84
N GLU A 339 27.87 28.66 -43.38
CA GLU A 339 26.88 27.86 -42.64
C GLU A 339 27.49 26.47 -42.38
N GLN A 340 27.43 25.99 -41.14
CA GLN A 340 27.95 24.68 -40.73
C GLN A 340 26.94 23.96 -39.84
N THR A 341 27.01 22.64 -39.80
CA THR A 341 26.09 21.77 -39.07
C THR A 341 26.81 20.93 -38.02
N LEU A 342 26.22 20.83 -36.83
CA LEU A 342 26.75 20.08 -35.70
C LEU A 342 25.71 19.11 -35.16
N LEU A 343 26.05 17.83 -35.07
CA LEU A 343 25.26 16.83 -34.37
C LEU A 343 25.79 16.62 -32.95
N VAL A 344 24.96 16.79 -31.94
CA VAL A 344 25.27 16.49 -30.53
C VAL A 344 24.55 15.22 -30.11
N ARG A 345 25.30 14.16 -29.81
CA ARG A 345 24.77 12.86 -29.36
C ARG A 345 24.92 12.70 -27.85
N LEU A 346 23.89 12.16 -27.20
CA LEU A 346 23.91 11.90 -25.77
C LEU A 346 24.28 10.44 -25.49
N TYR A 347 24.96 10.20 -24.36
CA TYR A 347 25.37 8.88 -23.88
C TYR A 347 25.10 8.72 -22.38
N ASP A 348 24.27 7.74 -22.04
CA ASP A 348 23.91 7.40 -20.66
C ASP A 348 24.90 6.36 -20.08
N LEU A 349 26.07 6.85 -19.67
CA LEU A 349 27.19 6.01 -19.23
C LEU A 349 27.01 5.51 -17.78
N GLN A 350 26.06 4.60 -17.57
CA GLN A 350 25.86 3.98 -16.27
C GLN A 350 26.87 2.85 -16.04
N LYS A 351 27.62 2.89 -14.94
CA LYS A 351 28.70 1.91 -14.70
C LYS A 351 28.22 0.57 -14.14
N GLY A 352 26.95 0.46 -13.75
CA GLY A 352 26.40 -0.74 -13.12
C GLY A 352 27.07 -1.12 -11.80
N THR A 353 27.63 -0.15 -11.09
CA THR A 353 28.26 -0.35 -9.77
C THR A 353 27.26 -0.07 -8.65
N GLU A 354 27.58 -0.41 -7.40
CA GLU A 354 26.65 -0.13 -6.27
C GLU A 354 26.38 1.37 -6.09
N ALA A 355 27.37 2.22 -6.39
CA ALA A 355 27.25 3.68 -6.30
C ALA A 355 26.52 4.31 -7.51
N GLU A 356 26.49 3.59 -8.63
CA GLU A 356 25.95 4.04 -9.92
C GLU A 356 25.36 2.81 -10.63
N PRO A 357 24.21 2.30 -10.14
CA PRO A 357 23.56 1.12 -10.71
C PRO A 357 22.98 1.45 -12.09
N LEU A 358 22.75 0.41 -12.90
CA LEU A 358 21.97 0.59 -14.13
C LEU A 358 20.50 0.86 -13.74
N THR A 359 19.90 1.88 -14.31
CA THR A 359 18.50 2.24 -14.11
C THR A 359 17.65 1.53 -15.15
N ILE A 360 16.58 0.87 -14.71
CA ILE A 360 15.62 0.21 -15.58
C ILE A 360 14.29 0.97 -15.43
N SER A 361 13.91 1.63 -16.51
CA SER A 361 12.71 2.45 -16.66
C SER A 361 11.64 1.76 -17.50
N SER A 362 12.00 0.72 -18.29
CA SER A 362 11.05 0.01 -19.16
C SER A 362 11.24 -1.50 -19.20
N TYR A 363 10.25 -2.21 -19.76
CA TYR A 363 10.34 -3.66 -19.97
C TYR A 363 11.41 -4.02 -21.00
N SER A 364 11.62 -3.20 -22.04
CA SER A 364 12.65 -3.48 -23.04
C SER A 364 14.05 -3.32 -22.46
N GLU A 365 14.28 -2.32 -21.62
CA GLU A 365 15.53 -2.14 -20.88
C GLU A 365 15.79 -3.35 -19.98
N LEU A 366 14.76 -3.80 -19.25
CA LEU A 366 14.82 -5.02 -18.44
C LEU A 366 15.17 -6.27 -19.28
N VAL A 367 14.61 -6.38 -20.49
CA VAL A 367 14.91 -7.46 -21.44
C VAL A 367 16.34 -7.36 -21.97
N SER A 368 16.81 -6.17 -22.35
CA SER A 368 18.18 -5.97 -22.81
C SER A 368 19.17 -6.43 -21.74
N PHE A 369 18.97 -5.97 -20.49
CA PHE A 369 19.74 -6.38 -19.32
C PHE A 369 19.77 -7.91 -19.17
N ALA A 370 18.61 -8.57 -19.29
CA ALA A 370 18.53 -10.03 -19.21
C ALA A 370 19.31 -10.76 -20.32
N GLN A 371 19.54 -10.11 -21.45
CA GLN A 371 20.29 -10.63 -22.59
C GLN A 371 21.80 -10.33 -22.49
N GLY A 372 22.25 -9.65 -21.43
CA GLY A 372 23.67 -9.38 -21.16
C GLY A 372 24.26 -8.16 -21.87
N HIS A 373 23.39 -7.28 -22.33
CA HIS A 373 23.73 -5.92 -22.77
C HIS A 373 22.74 -4.96 -22.11
N PHE A 374 22.94 -3.66 -22.16
CA PHE A 374 21.94 -2.71 -21.72
C PHE A 374 21.83 -1.58 -22.72
N VAL A 375 20.60 -1.33 -23.17
CA VAL A 375 20.27 -0.28 -24.14
C VAL A 375 19.19 0.56 -23.49
N SER A 376 19.53 1.81 -23.15
CA SER A 376 18.54 2.79 -22.71
C SER A 376 17.59 3.10 -23.86
N GLU A 377 16.28 3.00 -23.63
CA GLU A 377 15.28 3.33 -24.66
C GLU A 377 15.16 4.85 -24.90
N ALA A 378 15.59 5.65 -23.93
CA ALA A 378 15.57 7.11 -24.04
C ALA A 378 16.74 7.62 -24.91
N ILE A 379 17.86 6.89 -24.95
CA ILE A 379 19.11 7.34 -25.57
C ILE A 379 19.71 6.18 -26.36
N GLY A 380 19.17 5.98 -27.57
CA GLY A 380 19.51 4.88 -28.49
C GLY A 380 20.94 4.85 -29.04
N PHE A 381 21.91 5.48 -28.37
CA PHE A 381 23.32 5.51 -28.78
C PHE A 381 24.27 4.76 -27.85
N ASP A 382 23.80 4.29 -26.69
CA ASP A 382 24.62 3.57 -25.72
C ASP A 382 24.23 2.07 -25.69
N GLU A 383 25.17 1.21 -26.08
CA GLU A 383 25.09 -0.23 -25.83
C GLU A 383 26.14 -0.57 -24.79
N ILE A 384 25.71 -0.75 -23.55
CA ILE A 384 26.59 -1.15 -22.46
C ILE A 384 26.72 -2.67 -22.51
N GLN A 385 27.88 -3.18 -22.89
CA GLN A 385 28.14 -4.61 -22.89
C GLN A 385 28.33 -5.11 -21.45
N LEU A 386 27.45 -6.01 -20.99
CA LEU A 386 27.42 -6.52 -19.60
C LEU A 386 27.94 -7.96 -19.48
N GLY A 387 28.51 -8.53 -20.54
CA GLY A 387 29.04 -9.89 -20.53
C GLY A 387 29.13 -10.51 -21.93
N GLY A 388 29.44 -11.81 -21.99
CA GLY A 388 29.53 -12.55 -23.26
C GLY A 388 28.24 -13.33 -23.53
N HIS A 389 27.67 -13.19 -24.73
CA HIS A 389 26.44 -13.88 -25.17
C HIS A 389 26.59 -15.40 -25.41
N GLU A 390 27.81 -15.96 -25.29
CA GLU A 390 28.08 -17.32 -25.76
C GLU A 390 27.56 -18.43 -24.83
N ASN A 391 27.20 -18.13 -23.58
CA ASN A 391 26.59 -19.09 -22.65
C ASN A 391 25.84 -18.41 -21.47
N SER A 392 24.81 -19.06 -20.94
CA SER A 392 24.02 -18.56 -19.79
C SER A 392 24.80 -18.36 -18.49
N GLN A 393 26.07 -18.76 -18.43
CA GLN A 393 26.97 -18.53 -17.29
C GLN A 393 27.71 -17.19 -17.38
N GLN A 394 27.61 -16.48 -18.52
CA GLN A 394 28.32 -15.23 -18.83
C GLN A 394 27.37 -14.08 -19.19
N GLN A 395 26.05 -14.28 -19.04
CA GLN A 395 25.02 -13.29 -19.34
C GLN A 395 25.12 -12.03 -18.50
N ASN A 396 25.79 -12.05 -17.35
CA ASN A 396 25.97 -10.88 -16.48
C ASN A 396 27.38 -10.87 -15.89
N VAL A 397 28.00 -9.69 -15.78
CA VAL A 397 29.24 -9.50 -15.02
C VAL A 397 29.00 -9.67 -13.52
N ASP A 398 29.99 -10.23 -12.83
CA ASP A 398 29.96 -10.36 -11.37
C ASP A 398 29.89 -8.98 -10.69
N ASN A 399 29.00 -8.84 -9.71
CA ASN A 399 28.73 -7.60 -8.97
C ASN A 399 28.12 -6.47 -9.81
N LEU A 400 27.33 -6.81 -10.83
CA LEU A 400 26.48 -5.83 -11.50
C LEU A 400 25.36 -5.37 -10.57
N PHE A 401 25.04 -4.08 -10.56
CA PHE A 401 23.93 -3.51 -9.81
C PHE A 401 22.96 -2.85 -10.76
N VAL A 402 21.69 -3.25 -10.68
CA VAL A 402 20.59 -2.63 -11.41
C VAL A 402 19.48 -2.22 -10.45
N SER A 403 18.78 -1.14 -10.78
CA SER A 403 17.68 -0.61 -9.99
C SER A 403 16.50 -0.22 -10.88
N LEU A 404 15.29 -0.49 -10.42
CA LEU A 404 14.11 0.12 -11.01
C LEU A 404 13.97 1.57 -10.50
N ASP A 405 13.55 2.49 -11.35
CA ASP A 405 13.18 3.85 -10.94
C ASP A 405 11.65 4.10 -10.97
N ARG A 406 10.91 3.15 -11.54
CA ARG A 406 9.46 3.13 -11.65
C ARG A 406 8.92 1.72 -11.79
N ASP A 407 7.60 1.61 -11.74
CA ASP A 407 6.92 0.36 -12.04
C ASP A 407 7.08 -0.01 -13.52
N ILE A 408 7.27 -1.30 -13.80
CA ILE A 408 7.54 -1.81 -15.15
C ILE A 408 6.34 -2.63 -15.63
N ASP A 409 5.69 -2.20 -16.71
CA ASP A 409 4.65 -2.99 -17.38
C ASP A 409 5.27 -4.03 -18.33
N ALA A 410 5.24 -5.29 -17.92
CA ALA A 410 5.76 -6.41 -18.69
C ALA A 410 4.67 -7.13 -19.51
N THR A 411 3.54 -6.49 -19.83
CA THR A 411 2.44 -7.12 -20.61
C THR A 411 2.91 -7.74 -21.93
N MET A 412 3.91 -7.14 -22.59
CA MET A 412 4.52 -7.63 -23.83
C MET A 412 5.12 -9.05 -23.68
N SER A 413 5.46 -9.49 -22.47
CA SER A 413 5.93 -10.84 -22.18
C SER A 413 4.92 -11.94 -22.52
N LYS A 414 3.63 -11.61 -22.67
CA LYS A 414 2.59 -12.56 -23.07
C LYS A 414 2.86 -13.16 -24.46
N ASP A 415 3.36 -12.36 -25.38
CA ASP A 415 3.63 -12.78 -26.77
C ASP A 415 5.02 -13.42 -26.92
N SER A 416 5.96 -13.02 -26.05
CA SER A 416 7.29 -13.61 -25.95
C SER A 416 7.68 -13.77 -24.48
N LEU A 417 7.52 -14.99 -23.97
CA LEU A 417 7.74 -15.31 -22.55
C LEU A 417 9.13 -14.84 -22.10
N TRP A 418 9.18 -14.32 -20.87
CA TRP A 418 10.43 -14.00 -20.20
C TRP A 418 11.28 -15.26 -20.05
N SER A 419 12.52 -15.17 -20.51
CA SER A 419 13.55 -16.19 -20.32
C SER A 419 14.30 -15.92 -19.03
N ALA A 420 14.38 -16.90 -18.15
CA ALA A 420 15.01 -16.71 -16.83
C ALA A 420 16.46 -16.23 -16.92
N ILE A 421 16.83 -15.29 -16.04
CA ILE A 421 18.19 -14.76 -15.97
C ILE A 421 19.07 -15.61 -15.04
N ALA A 422 20.34 -15.76 -15.42
CA ALA A 422 21.40 -16.09 -14.48
C ALA A 422 21.88 -14.79 -13.81
N LEU A 423 21.42 -14.50 -12.60
CA LEU A 423 21.73 -13.26 -11.89
C LEU A 423 23.10 -13.34 -11.19
N HIS A 424 24.07 -12.54 -11.66
CA HIS A 424 25.42 -12.39 -11.08
C HIS A 424 25.61 -11.04 -10.37
N GLY A 425 24.60 -10.56 -9.66
CA GLY A 425 24.61 -9.19 -9.15
C GLY A 425 23.43 -8.87 -8.24
N THR A 426 23.06 -7.60 -8.18
CA THR A 426 21.94 -7.12 -7.37
C THR A 426 20.87 -6.50 -8.28
N ILE A 427 19.63 -6.96 -8.14
CA ILE A 427 18.44 -6.25 -8.63
C ILE A 427 17.78 -5.60 -7.43
N ASN A 428 17.66 -4.28 -7.48
CA ASN A 428 16.95 -3.49 -6.49
C ASN A 428 15.67 -2.90 -7.09
N GLY A 429 14.50 -3.34 -6.66
CA GLY A 429 13.27 -2.73 -7.13
C GLY A 429 13.07 -1.31 -6.61
N ARG A 430 13.84 -0.84 -5.62
CA ARG A 430 13.64 0.47 -4.94
C ARG A 430 12.19 0.70 -4.48
N HIS A 431 11.50 -0.39 -4.17
CA HIS A 431 10.06 -0.42 -3.88
C HIS A 431 9.24 -0.02 -5.11
N HIS A 432 9.54 -0.63 -6.25
CA HIS A 432 8.72 -0.62 -7.47
C HIS A 432 8.33 -2.05 -7.86
N VAL A 433 7.36 -2.16 -8.75
CA VAL A 433 6.72 -3.40 -9.16
C VAL A 433 6.94 -3.68 -10.64
N ILE A 434 7.24 -4.95 -10.99
CA ILE A 434 7.11 -5.46 -12.35
C ILE A 434 5.73 -6.11 -12.51
N GLN A 435 4.87 -5.54 -13.35
CA GLN A 435 3.48 -5.95 -13.53
C GLN A 435 3.31 -6.85 -14.76
N ASN A 436 2.34 -7.76 -14.73
CA ASN A 436 1.87 -8.54 -15.88
C ASN A 436 2.93 -9.47 -16.53
N LEU A 437 3.97 -9.83 -15.78
CA LEU A 437 5.07 -10.64 -16.30
C LEU A 437 4.66 -12.10 -16.52
N HIS A 438 4.82 -12.58 -17.75
CA HIS A 438 4.65 -13.98 -18.15
C HIS A 438 6.02 -14.64 -18.27
N VAL A 439 6.27 -15.65 -17.45
CA VAL A 439 7.56 -16.37 -17.43
C VAL A 439 7.43 -17.77 -18.01
N ASP A 440 8.53 -18.30 -18.52
CA ASP A 440 8.65 -19.70 -18.91
C ASP A 440 8.73 -20.65 -17.68
N THR A 441 9.13 -21.91 -17.91
CA THR A 441 9.27 -22.92 -16.85
C THR A 441 10.49 -22.73 -15.95
N LEU A 442 11.44 -21.85 -16.34
CA LEU A 442 12.63 -21.50 -15.57
C LEU A 442 12.42 -20.29 -14.64
N GLY A 443 11.33 -19.54 -14.84
CA GLY A 443 10.93 -18.44 -13.96
C GLY A 443 11.57 -17.10 -14.30
N PHE A 444 11.63 -16.20 -13.32
CA PHE A 444 12.30 -14.91 -13.46
C PHE A 444 13.83 -15.05 -13.32
N VAL A 445 14.30 -15.76 -12.28
CA VAL A 445 15.73 -16.00 -12.00
C VAL A 445 15.98 -17.50 -11.88
N ASN A 446 17.05 -17.98 -12.53
CA ASN A 446 17.43 -19.39 -12.50
C ASN A 446 18.94 -19.63 -12.26
N ASN A 447 19.37 -19.41 -11.02
CA ASN A 447 20.74 -19.59 -10.52
C ASN A 447 20.93 -20.96 -9.87
N ILE A 448 20.83 -22.05 -10.64
CA ILE A 448 20.90 -23.41 -10.08
C ILE A 448 22.32 -23.88 -9.74
N ASN A 449 23.38 -23.21 -10.23
CA ASN A 449 24.75 -23.56 -9.91
C ASN A 449 25.28 -22.70 -8.74
N ASN A 450 26.22 -23.23 -7.95
CA ASN A 450 26.76 -22.55 -6.77
C ASN A 450 27.76 -21.42 -7.10
N VAL A 451 27.90 -21.07 -8.38
CA VAL A 451 28.82 -20.05 -8.88
C VAL A 451 28.17 -18.68 -8.84
N GLN A 452 26.88 -18.60 -9.17
CA GLN A 452 26.09 -17.37 -9.17
C GLN A 452 25.75 -16.90 -7.75
N ASN A 453 25.93 -15.61 -7.49
CA ASN A 453 25.55 -14.99 -6.21
C ASN A 453 24.62 -13.80 -6.44
N GLY A 454 23.36 -14.09 -6.78
CA GLY A 454 22.36 -13.06 -7.01
C GLY A 454 21.82 -12.47 -5.71
N LYS A 455 21.41 -11.21 -5.76
CA LYS A 455 20.73 -10.51 -4.67
C LYS A 455 19.48 -9.83 -5.21
N ILE A 456 18.34 -10.06 -4.56
CA ILE A 456 17.07 -9.42 -4.90
C ILE A 456 16.62 -8.63 -3.68
N LYS A 457 16.35 -7.33 -3.85
CA LYS A 457 15.90 -6.46 -2.76
C LYS A 457 14.81 -5.49 -3.23
N ASN A 458 13.88 -5.19 -2.33
CA ASN A 458 12.85 -4.16 -2.45
C ASN A 458 12.10 -4.17 -3.80
N ILE A 459 11.70 -5.34 -4.29
CA ILE A 459 10.99 -5.48 -5.57
C ILE A 459 9.67 -6.22 -5.44
N GLY A 460 8.64 -5.72 -6.12
CA GLY A 460 7.36 -6.39 -6.27
C GLY A 460 7.19 -7.00 -7.65
N PHE A 461 6.44 -8.08 -7.73
CA PHE A 461 5.94 -8.65 -8.98
C PHE A 461 4.44 -8.80 -8.88
N ASP A 462 3.70 -8.18 -9.80
CA ASP A 462 2.24 -8.21 -9.79
C ASP A 462 1.66 -8.94 -10.98
N ASN A 463 0.56 -9.65 -10.74
CA ASN A 463 -0.20 -10.35 -11.75
C ASN A 463 0.68 -11.27 -12.64
N VAL A 464 1.70 -11.89 -12.04
CA VAL A 464 2.61 -12.76 -12.79
C VAL A 464 1.89 -14.00 -13.28
N LYS A 465 2.30 -14.52 -14.45
CA LYS A 465 1.90 -15.84 -14.94
C LYS A 465 3.12 -16.75 -14.91
N MET A 466 3.13 -17.70 -14.00
CA MET A 466 4.24 -18.62 -13.79
C MET A 466 3.86 -20.08 -14.04
N LYS A 467 4.84 -20.90 -14.44
CA LYS A 467 4.62 -22.31 -14.80
C LYS A 467 5.33 -23.31 -13.88
N SER A 468 6.18 -22.88 -12.95
CA SER A 468 6.97 -23.78 -12.12
C SER A 468 7.50 -23.05 -10.88
N GLN A 469 8.79 -22.72 -10.85
CA GLN A 469 9.45 -21.94 -9.82
C GLN A 469 9.71 -20.53 -10.35
N PHE A 470 9.38 -19.49 -9.59
CA PHE A 470 9.57 -18.11 -10.07
C PHE A 470 11.00 -17.61 -9.82
N ILE A 471 11.56 -17.87 -8.65
CA ILE A 471 12.96 -17.56 -8.30
C ILE A 471 13.64 -18.84 -7.84
N SER A 472 14.60 -19.31 -8.62
CA SER A 472 15.44 -20.47 -8.30
C SER A 472 16.87 -20.01 -8.07
N MET A 473 17.35 -20.13 -6.84
CA MET A 473 18.72 -19.70 -6.48
C MET A 473 19.38 -20.67 -5.50
N SER A 474 20.52 -21.22 -5.91
CA SER A 474 21.37 -22.10 -5.10
C SER A 474 22.33 -21.34 -4.19
N LYS A 475 22.58 -20.05 -4.46
CA LYS A 475 23.34 -19.13 -3.61
C LYS A 475 22.86 -17.70 -3.89
N GLY A 476 22.72 -16.90 -2.84
CA GLY A 476 22.24 -15.52 -2.95
C GLY A 476 21.37 -15.07 -1.79
N ARG A 477 20.82 -13.85 -1.90
CA ARG A 477 20.01 -13.23 -0.83
C ARG A 477 18.72 -12.63 -1.37
N ILE A 478 17.65 -12.74 -0.60
CA ILE A 478 16.38 -12.03 -0.82
C ILE A 478 16.11 -11.19 0.42
N ASP A 479 16.08 -9.87 0.27
CA ASP A 479 15.83 -8.95 1.40
C ASP A 479 14.34 -8.64 1.55
N THR A 480 13.72 -8.08 0.52
CA THR A 480 12.30 -7.71 0.50
C THR A 480 11.71 -8.07 -0.86
N LEU A 481 10.69 -8.92 -0.89
CA LEU A 481 10.11 -9.45 -2.12
C LEU A 481 8.60 -9.62 -1.97
N TYR A 482 7.85 -9.09 -2.93
CA TYR A 482 6.42 -9.30 -3.10
C TYR A 482 6.16 -10.03 -4.42
N ILE A 483 5.31 -11.07 -4.43
CA ILE A 483 4.88 -11.75 -5.66
C ILE A 483 3.38 -12.04 -5.61
N SER A 484 2.61 -11.55 -6.58
CA SER A 484 1.23 -11.95 -6.80
C SER A 484 1.01 -12.49 -8.21
N GLY A 485 -0.02 -13.31 -8.39
CA GLY A 485 -0.42 -13.76 -9.71
C GLY A 485 -1.01 -15.16 -9.74
N ILE A 486 -0.78 -15.85 -10.86
CA ILE A 486 -1.34 -17.17 -11.13
C ILE A 486 -0.22 -18.13 -11.53
N ALA A 487 -0.21 -19.31 -10.92
CA ALA A 487 0.64 -20.42 -11.31
C ALA A 487 -0.19 -21.48 -12.04
N THR A 488 0.08 -21.70 -13.33
CA THR A 488 -0.53 -22.76 -14.17
C THR A 488 0.59 -23.68 -14.68
N PRO A 489 1.06 -24.64 -13.87
CA PRO A 489 2.19 -25.47 -14.24
C PRO A 489 1.86 -26.43 -15.37
N GLU A 490 2.82 -26.65 -16.26
CA GLU A 490 2.71 -27.65 -17.31
C GLU A 490 2.69 -29.05 -16.68
N HIS A 491 1.68 -29.86 -17.01
CA HIS A 491 1.50 -31.18 -16.41
C HIS A 491 2.69 -32.10 -16.73
N ALA A 492 3.47 -32.39 -15.70
CA ALA A 492 4.57 -33.33 -15.74
C ALA A 492 4.39 -34.42 -14.67
N THR A 493 5.05 -35.57 -14.87
CA THR A 493 5.03 -36.65 -13.89
C THR A 493 5.67 -36.25 -12.57
N ASN A 494 6.64 -35.33 -12.58
CA ASN A 494 7.24 -34.75 -11.38
C ASN A 494 7.18 -33.23 -11.50
N MET A 495 6.49 -32.57 -10.57
CA MET A 495 6.34 -31.11 -10.56
C MET A 495 6.84 -30.53 -9.24
N ARG A 496 7.47 -29.36 -9.34
CA ARG A 496 7.86 -28.52 -8.20
C ARG A 496 7.34 -27.13 -8.49
N VAL A 497 6.43 -26.63 -7.66
CA VAL A 497 5.69 -25.40 -7.93
C VAL A 497 5.72 -24.54 -6.68
N ALA A 498 6.33 -23.36 -6.80
CA ALA A 498 6.38 -22.37 -5.73
C ALA A 498 7.00 -21.06 -6.22
N PRO A 499 6.74 -19.93 -5.59
CA PRO A 499 7.44 -18.68 -5.90
C PRO A 499 8.95 -18.82 -5.75
N ILE A 500 9.44 -19.55 -4.76
CA ILE A 500 10.87 -19.66 -4.47
C ILE A 500 11.31 -21.13 -4.40
N ARG A 501 12.47 -21.44 -5.00
CA ARG A 501 13.24 -22.65 -4.71
C ARG A 501 14.47 -22.27 -3.89
N ALA A 502 14.53 -22.73 -2.64
CA ALA A 502 15.51 -22.25 -1.67
C ALA A 502 16.72 -23.19 -1.50
N ALA A 503 17.90 -22.68 -1.85
CA ALA A 503 19.19 -23.06 -1.29
C ALA A 503 20.05 -21.82 -0.94
N GLN A 504 19.40 -20.71 -0.59
CA GLN A 504 19.94 -19.34 -0.49
C GLN A 504 20.74 -19.09 0.80
N ASP A 505 21.30 -17.89 1.02
CA ASP A 505 21.96 -17.48 2.29
C ASP A 505 20.97 -16.87 3.28
N ALA A 506 20.30 -15.77 2.90
CA ALA A 506 19.36 -15.05 3.76
C ALA A 506 18.11 -14.65 2.97
N ILE A 507 16.94 -14.97 3.50
CA ILE A 507 15.61 -14.61 3.02
C ILE A 507 14.92 -13.86 4.15
N ARG A 508 14.74 -12.55 4.00
CA ARG A 508 14.32 -11.71 5.11
C ARG A 508 12.82 -11.44 5.10
N LYS A 509 12.28 -10.80 4.07
CA LYS A 509 10.87 -10.41 4.04
C LYS A 509 10.22 -10.83 2.72
N VAL A 510 9.32 -11.80 2.79
CA VAL A 510 8.64 -12.33 1.59
C VAL A 510 7.14 -12.28 1.76
N TYR A 511 6.45 -11.68 0.79
CA TYR A 511 4.99 -11.76 0.67
C TYR A 511 4.65 -12.48 -0.64
N THR A 512 3.69 -13.41 -0.59
CA THR A 512 3.21 -14.11 -1.79
C THR A 512 1.69 -14.21 -1.81
N ASN A 513 1.07 -13.88 -2.94
CA ASN A 513 -0.35 -14.07 -3.18
C ASN A 513 -0.58 -14.74 -4.55
N ILE A 514 -0.41 -16.06 -4.59
CA ILE A 514 -0.47 -16.84 -5.83
C ILE A 514 -1.68 -17.75 -5.84
N TYR A 515 -2.48 -17.68 -6.90
CA TYR A 515 -3.46 -18.69 -7.22
C TYR A 515 -2.79 -19.83 -8.01
N PHE A 516 -2.64 -20.99 -7.40
CA PHE A 516 -2.10 -22.18 -8.02
C PHE A 516 -3.24 -23.00 -8.65
N ASP A 517 -3.40 -22.88 -9.96
CA ASP A 517 -4.33 -23.69 -10.73
C ASP A 517 -3.62 -24.92 -11.29
N ILE A 518 -3.65 -26.00 -10.52
CA ILE A 518 -3.09 -27.28 -10.92
C ILE A 518 -4.07 -28.06 -11.80
N GLY A 519 -5.37 -27.81 -11.62
CA GLY A 519 -6.45 -28.48 -12.33
C GLY A 519 -6.45 -30.00 -12.12
N HIS A 520 -6.98 -30.73 -13.11
CA HIS A 520 -7.03 -32.20 -13.09
C HIS A 520 -5.82 -32.82 -13.78
N ILE A 521 -5.06 -33.63 -13.06
CA ILE A 521 -3.84 -34.29 -13.59
C ILE A 521 -4.13 -35.77 -13.90
N ASN A 522 -3.90 -36.18 -15.16
CA ASN A 522 -4.12 -37.56 -15.60
C ASN A 522 -3.03 -38.55 -15.15
N SER A 523 -1.80 -38.08 -14.95
CA SER A 523 -0.64 -38.91 -14.58
C SER A 523 0.32 -38.10 -13.72
N LEU A 524 0.44 -38.49 -12.45
CA LEU A 524 1.28 -37.81 -11.47
C LEU A 524 2.11 -38.84 -10.70
N ASN A 525 3.42 -38.63 -10.62
CA ASN A 525 4.29 -39.41 -9.74
C ASN A 525 4.67 -38.61 -8.49
N ARG A 526 5.06 -37.34 -8.66
CA ARG A 526 5.49 -36.46 -7.58
C ARG A 526 4.99 -35.03 -7.77
N LEU A 527 4.45 -34.41 -6.72
CA LEU A 527 4.16 -32.98 -6.67
C LEU A 527 4.73 -32.40 -5.38
N GLU A 528 5.55 -31.36 -5.50
CA GLU A 528 6.03 -30.55 -4.39
C GLU A 528 5.53 -29.12 -4.59
N LEU A 529 4.40 -28.78 -3.96
CA LEU A 529 3.81 -27.45 -4.04
C LEU A 529 3.96 -26.73 -2.72
N GLY A 530 4.63 -25.59 -2.73
CA GLY A 530 4.67 -24.70 -1.57
C GLY A 530 4.20 -23.31 -1.95
N SER A 531 3.45 -22.69 -1.05
CA SER A 531 3.01 -21.30 -1.23
C SER A 531 4.18 -20.31 -1.31
N ILE A 532 5.32 -20.64 -0.67
CA ILE A 532 6.58 -19.89 -0.74
C ILE A 532 7.69 -20.78 -1.31
N PHE A 533 7.89 -21.96 -0.74
CA PHE A 533 9.02 -22.82 -1.08
C PHE A 533 8.58 -24.17 -1.66
N SER A 534 9.04 -24.54 -2.86
CA SER A 534 8.72 -25.89 -3.37
C SER A 534 9.46 -26.96 -2.56
N GLY A 535 10.68 -26.63 -2.11
CA GLY A 535 11.49 -27.44 -1.22
C GLY A 535 12.72 -26.68 -0.74
N ILE A 536 13.29 -27.15 0.37
CA ILE A 536 14.48 -26.57 1.02
C ILE A 536 15.56 -27.64 1.10
N ALA A 537 16.76 -27.34 0.61
CA ALA A 537 17.88 -28.29 0.52
C ALA A 537 19.18 -27.84 1.25
N SER A 538 19.32 -26.57 1.65
CA SER A 538 20.53 -26.04 2.31
C SER A 538 20.22 -25.02 3.43
N PHE A 539 21.25 -24.53 4.13
CA PHE A 539 21.16 -23.55 5.23
C PHE A 539 20.87 -22.15 4.70
N PHE A 540 19.78 -21.54 5.17
CA PHE A 540 19.52 -20.11 5.02
C PHE A 540 18.90 -19.54 6.29
N PHE A 541 19.15 -18.25 6.55
CA PHE A 541 18.44 -17.46 7.54
C PHE A 541 17.09 -17.03 6.96
N PHE A 542 15.99 -17.39 7.63
CA PHE A 542 14.64 -16.95 7.27
C PHE A 542 14.16 -15.98 8.34
N GLU A 543 13.74 -14.77 8.00
CA GLU A 543 13.32 -13.78 9.00
C GLU A 543 11.80 -13.70 9.10
N SER A 544 11.10 -13.41 8.00
CA SER A 544 9.65 -13.37 7.98
C SER A 544 9.03 -13.60 6.61
N ALA A 545 7.86 -14.25 6.58
CA ALA A 545 7.07 -14.28 5.36
C ALA A 545 5.57 -14.45 5.60
N TYR A 546 4.79 -14.01 4.61
CA TYR A 546 3.35 -14.19 4.56
C TYR A 546 2.90 -14.73 3.21
N SER A 547 1.95 -15.66 3.22
CA SER A 547 1.32 -16.18 2.01
C SER A 547 -0.20 -16.31 2.16
N ASN A 548 -0.97 -15.80 1.20
CA ASN A 548 -2.44 -15.78 1.22
C ASN A 548 -3.10 -16.11 -0.13
N GLY A 549 -2.39 -16.84 -0.98
CA GLY A 549 -2.93 -17.37 -2.22
C GLY A 549 -3.97 -18.47 -2.03
N ALA A 550 -4.20 -19.25 -3.09
CA ALA A 550 -5.08 -20.41 -3.04
C ALA A 550 -4.55 -21.52 -3.95
N VAL A 551 -4.84 -22.77 -3.63
CA VAL A 551 -4.42 -23.94 -4.40
C VAL A 551 -5.64 -24.73 -4.83
N ASN A 552 -5.84 -24.86 -6.13
CA ASN A 552 -6.87 -25.72 -6.72
C ASN A 552 -6.22 -26.91 -7.42
N ALA A 553 -6.50 -28.13 -6.96
CA ALA A 553 -5.93 -29.33 -7.57
C ALA A 553 -6.86 -30.54 -7.48
N SER A 554 -6.94 -31.33 -8.56
CA SER A 554 -7.57 -32.64 -8.59
C SER A 554 -6.50 -33.72 -8.84
N ILE A 555 -6.17 -34.44 -7.77
CA ILE A 555 -5.06 -35.39 -7.68
C ILE A 555 -5.57 -36.82 -7.92
N PRO A 556 -5.00 -37.57 -8.89
CA PRO A 556 -5.39 -38.96 -9.15
C PRO A 556 -4.92 -39.89 -8.03
N SER A 557 -5.39 -41.13 -7.94
CA SER A 557 -5.02 -42.05 -6.85
C SER A 557 -3.67 -42.76 -7.02
N ASN A 558 -3.03 -42.64 -8.19
CA ASN A 558 -1.83 -43.39 -8.58
C ASN A 558 -0.56 -42.52 -8.63
N PHE A 559 -0.07 -42.08 -7.47
CA PHE A 559 1.18 -41.32 -7.33
C PHE A 559 2.15 -41.93 -6.32
N SER A 560 3.42 -41.52 -6.36
CA SER A 560 4.39 -41.87 -5.32
C SER A 560 4.29 -40.93 -4.11
N THR A 561 4.28 -39.61 -4.30
CA THR A 561 4.20 -38.64 -3.19
C THR A 561 3.68 -37.30 -3.69
N VAL A 562 2.63 -36.78 -3.06
CA VAL A 562 2.14 -35.42 -3.28
C VAL A 562 2.24 -34.68 -1.97
N SER A 563 2.95 -33.55 -1.96
CA SER A 563 3.09 -32.71 -0.78
C SER A 563 2.77 -31.27 -1.15
N ILE A 564 1.70 -30.76 -0.55
CA ILE A 564 1.13 -29.43 -0.76
C ILE A 564 1.19 -28.72 0.60
N GLY A 565 2.07 -27.73 0.71
CA GLY A 565 2.34 -27.03 1.95
C GLY A 565 2.03 -25.55 1.88
N GLY A 566 1.44 -25.02 2.94
CA GLY A 566 1.16 -23.59 3.08
C GLY A 566 2.41 -22.74 3.34
N LEU A 567 3.60 -23.35 3.52
CA LEU A 567 4.92 -22.71 3.44
C LEU A 567 5.85 -23.49 2.50
N VAL A 568 6.06 -24.78 2.78
CA VAL A 568 6.99 -25.64 2.04
C VAL A 568 6.28 -26.87 1.50
N GLY A 569 6.42 -27.15 0.20
CA GLY A 569 5.93 -28.39 -0.39
C GLY A 569 6.60 -29.63 0.17
N PHE A 570 7.93 -29.76 0.02
CA PHE A 570 8.67 -30.92 0.53
C PHE A 570 9.96 -30.53 1.29
N PRO A 571 10.00 -30.67 2.63
CA PRO A 571 11.23 -30.45 3.40
C PRO A 571 12.14 -31.69 3.36
N THR A 572 13.37 -31.54 2.86
CA THR A 572 14.31 -32.68 2.71
C THR A 572 15.10 -33.04 3.98
N PHE A 573 15.22 -32.13 4.96
CA PHE A 573 15.96 -32.37 6.21
C PHE A 573 15.32 -31.67 7.41
N SER A 574 15.74 -32.07 8.63
CA SER A 574 15.29 -31.43 9.88
C SER A 574 15.98 -30.09 10.10
N TYR A 575 15.24 -28.99 10.03
CA TYR A 575 15.78 -27.63 10.00
C TYR A 575 15.38 -26.80 11.21
N SER A 576 15.67 -27.38 12.37
CA SER A 576 15.22 -26.99 13.69
C SER A 576 15.62 -25.62 14.21
N GLU A 577 16.79 -25.13 13.84
CA GLU A 577 17.33 -23.87 14.38
C GLU A 577 17.01 -22.67 13.48
N ARG A 578 16.51 -22.93 12.26
CA ARG A 578 16.47 -21.95 11.16
C ARG A 578 15.17 -21.16 11.08
N PHE A 579 14.13 -21.70 11.71
CA PHE A 579 12.80 -21.09 11.81
C PHE A 579 12.49 -20.60 13.23
N ARG A 580 13.42 -20.75 14.19
CA ARG A 580 13.16 -20.50 15.63
C ARG A 580 12.82 -19.05 15.93
N GLU A 581 13.39 -18.14 15.15
CA GLU A 581 13.21 -16.69 15.31
C GLU A 581 12.35 -16.09 14.20
N SER A 582 11.84 -16.93 13.28
CA SER A 582 11.16 -16.47 12.09
C SER A 582 9.67 -16.28 12.34
N LEU A 583 9.12 -15.16 11.88
CA LEU A 583 7.68 -14.92 11.84
C LEU A 583 7.11 -15.46 10.53
N PHE A 584 6.27 -16.48 10.58
CA PHE A 584 5.62 -16.99 9.38
C PHE A 584 4.10 -17.02 9.50
N LEU A 585 3.44 -16.63 8.41
CA LEU A 585 2.00 -16.47 8.30
C LEU A 585 1.56 -17.20 7.01
N SER A 586 0.67 -18.20 7.10
CA SER A 586 0.01 -18.79 5.92
C SER A 586 -1.50 -18.73 6.11
N ALA A 587 -2.18 -18.18 5.11
CA ALA A 587 -3.63 -18.10 5.00
C ALA A 587 -4.07 -18.67 3.64
N ILE A 588 -3.41 -19.74 3.18
CA ILE A 588 -3.65 -20.35 1.87
C ILE A 588 -4.97 -21.12 1.86
N ASP A 589 -5.85 -20.82 0.91
CA ASP A 589 -7.05 -21.63 0.69
C ASP A 589 -6.70 -22.92 -0.07
N PHE A 590 -6.96 -24.09 0.51
CA PHE A 590 -6.71 -25.40 -0.10
C PHE A 590 -8.00 -26.00 -0.66
N GLN A 591 -8.13 -26.01 -1.99
CA GLN A 591 -9.20 -26.66 -2.74
C GLN A 591 -8.64 -27.93 -3.41
N ILE A 592 -8.33 -28.94 -2.59
CA ILE A 592 -7.70 -30.17 -3.04
C ILE A 592 -8.73 -31.30 -3.09
N GLN A 593 -8.87 -31.93 -4.26
CA GLN A 593 -9.67 -33.13 -4.46
C GLN A 593 -8.76 -34.31 -4.73
N GLY A 594 -8.84 -35.37 -3.92
CA GLY A 594 -8.05 -36.57 -4.14
C GLY A 594 -7.97 -37.41 -2.89
N THR A 595 -7.63 -38.69 -3.06
CA THR A 595 -7.45 -39.63 -1.95
C THR A 595 -6.23 -40.49 -2.20
N GLY A 596 -5.41 -40.70 -1.18
CA GLY A 596 -4.31 -41.66 -1.21
C GLY A 596 -3.37 -41.51 -0.03
N ASP A 597 -2.80 -42.62 0.43
CA ASP A 597 -1.99 -42.70 1.67
C ASP A 597 -0.70 -41.85 1.67
N ARG A 598 -0.38 -41.19 0.55
CA ARG A 598 0.81 -40.35 0.38
C ARG A 598 0.49 -38.98 -0.26
N LEU A 599 -0.79 -38.59 -0.20
CA LEU A 599 -1.23 -37.22 -0.40
C LEU A 599 -1.10 -36.54 0.96
N PHE A 600 -0.28 -35.50 1.00
CA PHE A 600 0.01 -34.72 2.19
C PHE A 600 -0.35 -33.28 1.89
N VAL A 601 -1.41 -32.78 2.53
CA VAL A 601 -1.78 -31.36 2.53
C VAL A 601 -1.56 -30.85 3.94
N GLY A 602 -1.08 -29.62 4.09
CA GLY A 602 -0.86 -29.09 5.44
C GLY A 602 -0.34 -27.66 5.47
N GLY A 603 -0.43 -27.05 6.64
CA GLY A 603 -0.19 -25.62 6.80
C GLY A 603 1.25 -25.15 6.66
N LEU A 604 2.21 -25.84 7.28
CA LEU A 604 3.61 -25.40 7.29
C LEU A 604 4.49 -26.30 6.41
N ALA A 605 4.81 -27.49 6.91
CA ALA A 605 5.54 -28.54 6.19
C ALA A 605 5.44 -29.86 6.97
N GLY A 606 6.26 -30.87 6.66
CA GLY A 606 6.32 -32.13 7.41
C GLY A 606 7.02 -32.03 8.77
N LYS A 607 7.11 -33.15 9.51
CA LYS A 607 7.73 -33.29 10.86
C LYS A 607 9.16 -32.80 11.04
N HIS A 608 9.79 -32.36 9.96
CA HIS A 608 11.17 -31.91 9.90
C HIS A 608 11.34 -30.42 10.24
N ILE A 609 10.26 -29.62 10.20
CA ILE A 609 10.27 -28.23 10.70
C ILE A 609 9.96 -28.22 12.21
N GLN A 610 10.77 -27.52 13.01
CA GLN A 610 10.50 -27.29 14.43
C GLN A 610 9.88 -25.92 14.63
N TYR A 611 8.95 -25.84 15.57
CA TYR A 611 8.40 -24.58 16.06
C TYR A 611 9.42 -23.84 16.95
N PRO A 612 9.33 -22.51 17.05
CA PRO A 612 10.04 -21.73 18.06
C PRO A 612 9.84 -22.30 19.47
N ASP A 613 10.89 -22.27 20.29
CA ASP A 613 10.75 -22.58 21.71
C ASP A 613 9.95 -21.45 22.38
N GLY A 614 8.91 -21.78 23.15
CA GLY A 614 8.06 -20.78 23.81
C GLY A 614 7.86 -21.10 25.28
N ASP A 615 7.77 -20.05 26.09
CA ASP A 615 7.39 -20.18 27.50
C ASP A 615 5.87 -20.40 27.58
N THR A 616 5.45 -21.59 28.03
CA THR A 616 4.05 -21.96 28.28
C THR A 616 3.28 -20.98 29.18
N THR A 617 3.98 -20.11 29.90
CA THR A 617 3.40 -19.12 30.82
C THR A 617 3.40 -17.69 30.25
N SER A 618 4.03 -17.47 29.10
CA SER A 618 4.09 -16.19 28.41
C SER A 618 2.96 -16.05 27.40
N ASN A 619 2.46 -14.82 27.23
CA ASN A 619 1.58 -14.45 26.11
C ASN A 619 2.35 -13.62 25.06
N ASP A 620 3.69 -13.63 25.11
CA ASP A 620 4.59 -12.87 24.26
C ASP A 620 5.34 -13.83 23.32
N TYR A 621 4.61 -14.34 22.33
CA TYR A 621 5.13 -15.26 21.32
C TYR A 621 5.62 -14.46 20.09
N ARG A 622 6.82 -14.76 19.57
CA ARG A 622 7.39 -14.12 18.36
C ARG A 622 6.72 -14.56 17.05
N TRP A 623 5.69 -15.38 17.13
CA TRP A 623 5.04 -16.06 16.00
C TRP A 623 3.52 -16.00 16.19
N ARG A 624 2.80 -15.87 15.08
CA ARG A 624 1.35 -15.62 15.01
C ARG A 624 0.75 -16.58 13.99
N PHE A 625 -0.42 -17.13 14.26
CA PHE A 625 -1.19 -17.88 13.26
C PHE A 625 -2.30 -17.03 12.71
N VAL A 626 -2.50 -17.14 11.40
CA VAL A 626 -3.57 -16.42 10.71
C VAL A 626 -4.79 -17.30 10.61
N THR A 627 -5.93 -16.65 10.62
CA THR A 627 -7.24 -17.23 10.45
C THR A 627 -7.47 -17.57 8.98
N ASP A 628 -8.38 -18.52 8.73
CA ASP A 628 -8.80 -18.89 7.39
C ASP A 628 -9.36 -17.68 6.65
N ARG A 629 -9.08 -17.61 5.34
CA ARG A 629 -9.51 -16.51 4.48
C ARG A 629 -11.04 -16.36 4.43
N ASN A 630 -11.75 -17.48 4.44
CA ASN A 630 -13.20 -17.58 4.31
C ASN A 630 -13.91 -17.76 5.68
N ALA A 631 -13.13 -17.95 6.76
CA ALA A 631 -13.63 -18.14 8.12
C ALA A 631 -12.64 -17.51 9.13
N PRO A 632 -12.63 -16.16 9.26
CA PRO A 632 -11.67 -15.43 10.09
C PRO A 632 -11.74 -15.78 11.59
N GLU A 633 -12.73 -16.56 12.03
CA GLU A 633 -12.83 -17.12 13.37
C GLU A 633 -12.10 -18.46 13.54
N ILE A 634 -11.65 -19.09 12.45
CA ILE A 634 -10.99 -20.39 12.45
C ILE A 634 -9.51 -20.19 12.16
N ILE A 635 -8.64 -20.54 13.11
CA ILE A 635 -7.20 -20.64 12.83
C ILE A 635 -6.95 -21.94 12.07
N ARG A 636 -6.62 -21.84 10.78
CA ARG A 636 -6.23 -22.99 9.93
C ARG A 636 -4.73 -23.11 9.78
N HIS A 637 -4.28 -24.24 9.22
CA HIS A 637 -2.87 -24.44 8.84
C HIS A 637 -1.92 -24.61 10.02
N VAL A 638 -2.46 -25.17 11.10
CA VAL A 638 -1.77 -25.45 12.36
C VAL A 638 -1.33 -26.91 12.34
N GLY A 639 -0.02 -27.14 12.37
CA GLY A 639 0.54 -28.49 12.36
C GLY A 639 1.37 -28.80 11.11
N ASN A 640 1.99 -29.99 11.15
CA ASN A 640 2.64 -30.56 9.98
C ASN A 640 1.68 -31.49 9.22
N TYR A 641 1.91 -31.67 7.92
CA TYR A 641 1.07 -32.55 7.09
C TYR A 641 1.09 -34.03 7.55
N ASP A 642 2.07 -34.46 8.36
CA ASP A 642 2.13 -35.83 8.92
C ASP A 642 1.04 -36.05 9.99
N ARG A 643 0.42 -34.97 10.47
CA ARG A 643 -0.65 -35.00 11.45
C ARG A 643 -2.00 -34.58 10.88
N ASP A 644 -2.09 -34.33 9.59
CA ASP A 644 -3.32 -34.02 8.86
C ASP A 644 -3.74 -35.26 8.04
N GLY A 645 -4.56 -36.13 8.62
CA GLY A 645 -4.95 -37.40 8.02
C GLY A 645 -6.08 -37.29 7.00
N ASN A 646 -6.86 -36.19 7.02
CA ASN A 646 -7.95 -35.93 6.08
C ASN A 646 -7.56 -34.94 4.97
N ASN A 647 -6.35 -34.38 5.02
CA ASN A 647 -5.77 -33.44 4.06
C ASN A 647 -6.56 -32.12 3.92
N ASP A 648 -7.19 -31.66 4.99
CA ASP A 648 -7.96 -30.40 5.01
C ASP A 648 -7.14 -29.16 5.41
N GLY A 649 -5.85 -29.37 5.67
CA GLY A 649 -4.92 -28.37 6.17
C GLY A 649 -4.84 -28.29 7.70
N MET A 650 -5.48 -29.18 8.45
CA MET A 650 -5.55 -29.17 9.93
C MET A 650 -4.91 -30.41 10.55
N ALA A 651 -4.16 -30.23 11.64
CA ALA A 651 -3.75 -31.37 12.45
C ALA A 651 -4.95 -32.08 13.09
N ASP A 652 -5.07 -33.39 12.90
CA ASP A 652 -6.06 -34.26 13.52
C ASP A 652 -5.67 -34.61 14.97
N GLU A 653 -6.66 -34.64 15.87
CA GLU A 653 -6.44 -34.89 17.30
C GLU A 653 -6.13 -36.37 17.64
N ASN A 654 -6.43 -37.30 16.73
CA ASN A 654 -6.38 -38.74 16.98
C ASN A 654 -5.44 -39.49 16.02
N THR A 655 -4.45 -38.82 15.42
CA THR A 655 -3.50 -39.53 14.56
C THR A 655 -2.61 -40.44 15.41
N THR A 656 -2.32 -41.63 14.90
CA THR A 656 -1.31 -42.53 15.49
C THR A 656 0.11 -42.07 15.16
N ASP A 657 0.29 -40.94 14.45
CA ASP A 657 1.58 -40.47 13.99
C ASP A 657 2.30 -39.65 15.07
N THR A 658 3.60 -39.88 15.18
CA THR A 658 4.51 -39.28 16.17
C THR A 658 5.11 -37.95 15.72
N GLY A 659 4.47 -37.30 14.73
CA GLY A 659 4.88 -35.98 14.27
C GLY A 659 4.98 -35.00 15.46
N ARG A 660 5.93 -34.06 15.41
CA ARG A 660 6.05 -33.06 16.47
C ARG A 660 4.80 -32.20 16.50
N ASP A 661 4.24 -32.05 17.69
CA ASP A 661 3.19 -31.07 17.96
C ASP A 661 3.79 -29.72 18.35
N MET A 662 2.91 -28.77 18.60
CA MET A 662 3.29 -27.43 19.03
C MET A 662 3.53 -27.28 20.53
N SER A 663 3.42 -28.36 21.31
CA SER A 663 3.52 -28.27 22.78
C SER A 663 4.87 -27.71 23.24
N GLY A 664 5.95 -27.96 22.50
CA GLY A 664 7.27 -27.38 22.75
C GLY A 664 7.36 -25.85 22.56
N ALA A 665 6.37 -25.26 21.88
CA ALA A 665 6.27 -23.82 21.65
C ALA A 665 5.43 -23.10 22.72
N GLY A 666 4.98 -23.79 23.77
CA GLY A 666 4.23 -23.16 24.86
C GLY A 666 2.70 -23.23 24.74
N ILE A 667 2.17 -23.67 23.59
CA ILE A 667 0.73 -23.74 23.31
C ILE A 667 0.40 -25.04 22.56
N SER A 668 -0.63 -25.76 23.04
CA SER A 668 -1.12 -26.94 22.32
C SER A 668 -1.94 -26.53 21.09
N GLU A 669 -2.01 -27.40 20.09
CA GLU A 669 -2.82 -27.17 18.89
C GLU A 669 -4.31 -27.04 19.22
N VAL A 670 -4.79 -27.74 20.24
CA VAL A 670 -6.18 -27.62 20.74
C VAL A 670 -6.44 -26.21 21.29
N GLN A 671 -5.53 -25.69 22.11
CA GLN A 671 -5.62 -24.32 22.62
C GLN A 671 -5.56 -23.30 21.47
N LEU A 672 -4.76 -23.59 20.45
CA LEU A 672 -4.61 -22.70 19.31
C LEU A 672 -5.86 -22.66 18.43
N LYS A 673 -6.47 -23.81 18.13
CA LYS A 673 -7.74 -23.89 17.38
C LYS A 673 -8.90 -23.17 18.08
N GLN A 674 -8.82 -23.02 19.40
CA GLN A 674 -9.83 -22.35 20.23
C GLN A 674 -9.53 -20.87 20.47
N ALA A 675 -8.38 -20.35 20.02
CA ALA A 675 -8.01 -18.98 20.24
C ALA A 675 -8.82 -18.04 19.33
N ALA A 676 -9.55 -17.10 19.94
CA ALA A 676 -10.37 -16.11 19.22
C ALA A 676 -9.54 -14.97 18.58
N THR A 677 -8.25 -14.89 18.90
CA THR A 677 -7.32 -13.85 18.43
C THR A 677 -5.93 -14.45 18.25
N PHE A 678 -5.10 -13.78 17.46
CA PHE A 678 -3.68 -14.07 17.35
C PHE A 678 -2.98 -14.20 18.72
N THR A 679 -2.19 -15.24 18.93
CA THR A 679 -1.45 -15.49 20.17
C THR A 679 -0.23 -14.54 20.29
N GLY A 680 -0.31 -13.46 21.08
CA GLY A 680 0.83 -12.54 21.25
C GLY A 680 0.47 -11.08 21.59
N LYS A 681 1.35 -10.30 22.23
CA LYS A 681 1.38 -8.82 22.09
C LYS A 681 2.42 -8.45 21.03
N TRP A 682 2.08 -7.56 20.11
CA TRP A 682 3.06 -7.01 19.17
C TRP A 682 3.94 -6.00 19.89
N ILE A 683 5.25 -6.04 19.61
CA ILE A 683 6.07 -4.84 19.72
C ILE A 683 6.16 -4.30 18.28
N GLU A 684 5.32 -3.31 17.98
CA GLU A 684 5.09 -2.70 16.65
C GLU A 684 6.40 -2.31 15.92
N ALA A 685 7.47 -2.04 16.67
CA ALA A 685 8.80 -1.71 16.18
C ALA A 685 9.54 -2.85 15.46
N ASP A 686 9.22 -4.13 15.75
CA ASP A 686 9.98 -5.29 15.24
C ASP A 686 9.27 -6.03 14.09
N SER A 687 8.02 -5.67 13.77
CA SER A 687 7.28 -6.32 12.67
C SER A 687 7.76 -5.82 11.31
N HIS A 688 8.04 -6.75 10.39
CA HIS A 688 8.21 -6.45 8.97
C HIS A 688 6.88 -6.30 8.23
N PHE A 689 5.77 -6.63 8.90
CA PHE A 689 4.43 -6.51 8.35
C PHE A 689 3.56 -5.54 9.14
N ASP A 690 2.70 -4.78 8.45
CA ASP A 690 1.60 -4.07 9.10
C ASP A 690 0.43 -5.03 9.27
N ILE A 691 -0.06 -5.17 10.50
CA ILE A 691 -1.05 -6.18 10.86
C ILE A 691 -2.05 -5.54 11.80
N THR A 692 -3.28 -5.42 11.32
CA THR A 692 -4.43 -4.96 12.11
C THR A 692 -5.40 -6.12 12.34
N ASN A 693 -6.06 -6.09 13.49
CA ASN A 693 -6.96 -7.17 13.89
C ASN A 693 -8.12 -7.31 12.89
N GLY A 694 -8.29 -8.51 12.34
CA GLY A 694 -9.30 -8.79 11.32
C GLY A 694 -8.85 -8.51 9.88
N GLU A 695 -7.62 -7.99 9.71
CA GLU A 695 -7.06 -7.64 8.41
C GLU A 695 -5.82 -8.49 8.11
N TYR A 696 -5.51 -8.66 6.82
CA TYR A 696 -4.36 -9.49 6.40
C TYR A 696 -3.03 -8.71 6.50
N PRO A 697 -1.93 -9.37 6.86
CA PRO A 697 -0.59 -8.78 6.92
C PRO A 697 -0.13 -8.10 5.62
N VAL A 698 0.49 -6.92 5.75
CA VAL A 698 1.03 -6.06 4.68
C VAL A 698 2.53 -6.01 4.76
N LEU A 699 3.28 -6.04 3.66
CA LEU A 699 4.73 -5.84 3.75
C LEU A 699 5.09 -4.35 3.88
N LYS A 700 5.70 -3.94 5.00
CA LYS A 700 6.07 -2.53 5.26
C LYS A 700 6.96 -1.96 4.16
N GLY A 701 6.63 -0.75 3.68
CA GLY A 701 7.46 0.03 2.76
C GLY A 701 7.46 -0.46 1.30
N MET A 702 6.64 -1.43 0.92
CA MET A 702 6.52 -1.88 -0.47
C MET A 702 5.23 -1.36 -1.10
N PRO A 703 5.25 -0.80 -2.33
CA PRO A 703 4.02 -0.46 -3.02
C PRO A 703 3.24 -1.74 -3.29
N TYR A 704 1.95 -1.70 -2.99
CA TYR A 704 1.04 -2.74 -3.43
C TYR A 704 0.44 -2.30 -4.78
N PRO A 705 0.47 -3.16 -5.80
CA PRO A 705 -0.20 -2.88 -7.06
C PRO A 705 -1.70 -2.77 -6.82
N HIS A 706 -2.30 -1.66 -7.22
CA HIS A 706 -3.74 -1.56 -7.37
C HIS A 706 -4.11 -2.18 -8.72
N THR A 707 -4.18 -3.52 -8.82
CA THR A 707 -4.80 -4.11 -10.01
C THR A 707 -6.31 -3.95 -9.92
N GLU A 708 -6.84 -2.96 -10.63
CA GLU A 708 -8.23 -2.97 -11.05
C GLU A 708 -8.43 -4.22 -11.92
N GLY A 709 -9.29 -5.14 -11.47
CA GLY A 709 -9.55 -6.39 -12.20
C GLY A 709 -8.71 -7.60 -11.78
N ALA A 710 -8.13 -7.64 -10.57
CA ALA A 710 -7.74 -8.91 -9.93
C ALA A 710 -9.00 -9.78 -9.70
N SER A 711 -9.46 -10.45 -10.77
CA SER A 711 -10.84 -10.93 -10.93
C SER A 711 -11.14 -12.28 -10.28
N TRP A 712 -10.45 -12.69 -9.21
CA TRP A 712 -10.60 -14.05 -8.68
C TRP A 712 -11.33 -14.21 -7.35
N LEU A 713 -11.90 -13.14 -6.77
CA LEU A 713 -12.88 -13.26 -5.67
C LEU A 713 -14.05 -12.30 -5.90
N THR A 714 -15.28 -12.81 -5.77
CA THR A 714 -16.53 -12.05 -5.72
C THR A 714 -16.67 -11.21 -4.44
N HIS A 715 -15.58 -10.95 -3.73
CA HIS A 715 -15.49 -10.16 -2.50
C HIS A 715 -14.17 -9.39 -2.50
N GLU A 716 -14.22 -8.11 -2.12
CA GLU A 716 -13.03 -7.28 -1.87
C GLU A 716 -12.20 -7.90 -0.75
N ASP A 717 -10.89 -8.01 -0.98
CA ASP A 717 -9.92 -8.52 -0.01
C ASP A 717 -9.63 -7.44 1.05
N PRO A 718 -10.02 -7.61 2.33
CA PRO A 718 -9.82 -6.60 3.38
C PRO A 718 -8.35 -6.29 3.67
N GLY A 719 -7.44 -7.20 3.31
CA GLY A 719 -6.00 -6.97 3.39
C GLY A 719 -5.56 -5.87 2.44
N ILE A 720 -6.07 -5.86 1.22
CA ILE A 720 -5.73 -4.84 0.21
C ILE A 720 -6.14 -3.45 0.69
N ALA A 721 -7.27 -3.33 1.40
CA ALA A 721 -7.75 -2.07 2.01
C ALA A 721 -6.85 -1.59 3.17
N HIS A 722 -6.43 -2.49 4.07
CA HIS A 722 -5.50 -2.15 5.16
C HIS A 722 -4.08 -1.79 4.65
N GLN A 723 -3.65 -2.45 3.58
CA GLN A 723 -2.36 -2.28 2.92
C GLN A 723 -2.21 -0.90 2.29
N ARG A 724 -3.29 -0.41 1.66
CA ARG A 724 -3.41 0.98 1.23
C ARG A 724 -3.23 1.93 2.40
N ALA A 725 -4.00 1.75 3.47
CA ALA A 725 -3.93 2.63 4.65
C ALA A 725 -2.51 2.69 5.27
N THR A 726 -1.77 1.58 5.31
CA THR A 726 -0.44 1.58 5.95
C THR A 726 0.71 2.04 5.04
N TYR A 727 0.61 1.81 3.73
CA TYR A 727 1.52 2.42 2.75
C TYR A 727 1.42 3.95 2.78
N ASN A 728 0.21 4.49 2.94
CA ASN A 728 -0.03 5.92 3.06
C ASN A 728 0.45 6.51 4.40
N ASP A 729 0.52 5.72 5.48
CA ASP A 729 1.17 6.14 6.73
C ASP A 729 2.71 6.24 6.59
N TYR A 730 3.32 5.45 5.70
CA TYR A 730 4.77 5.51 5.38
C TYR A 730 5.14 6.72 4.53
N LEU A 731 4.26 7.14 3.60
CA LEU A 731 4.47 8.35 2.79
C LEU A 731 4.30 9.66 3.58
N THR A 732 3.65 9.62 4.73
CA THR A 732 3.36 10.80 5.57
C THR A 732 4.33 10.98 6.75
N LYS A 733 5.22 10.01 7.02
CA LYS A 733 6.27 10.11 8.04
C LYS A 733 7.63 9.62 7.48
N PRO A 734 8.60 10.51 7.20
CA PRO A 734 9.89 10.16 6.62
C PRO A 734 10.79 9.32 7.53
#